data_AF-A0A553NAD1-F1
#
_entry.id   AF-A0A553NAD1-F1
#
_cell.length_a   1.000
_cell.length_b   1.000
_cell.length_c   1.000
_cell.angle_alpha   90.00
_cell.angle_beta   90.00
_cell.angle_gamma   90.00
#
_symmetry.space_group_name_H-M   'P 1'
#
loop_
_entity.id
_entity.type
_entity.pdbx_description
1 polymer ?
#
loop_
_entity_poly.entity_id
_entity_poly.type
_entity_poly.pdbx_seq_one_letter_code
_entity_poly.pdbx_strand_id
1 'polypeptide(L)'
;PCYSYNELDDPRRATNNLYSSHAICDCEVNWDGWYRLFFDGLSVQMPDTCVDQESCGTHAPLWLKGGHPKVEDGVVTRDVCGHWMNDCCSFLSNPIRVKACPGGYYIYELVKPSFCFLAYCTEVRNINTSYAIVTSATKLEPTPIAPVAPLVDPCYNYSVLDDEWRSTNNRNASEKKCDCEVNWSGWYRLFIKGQSVQMPDTCVAENSCATSAPLWLSGGHPRVEDGVVIRDVCGHWSNNCCYFQSNPIRVKSCPGNYFVYEFVKPEFCSLAYCADPCYSYNELDDPRRATNNLYSSHAICDCEVNWDGWYRLFFDGLSVQMPDTCVDQESCGTHAPLWLKGGHPKVEDGVVTRDVCGHWMNDCCSFLSNPIRVKACPGGYYIYELVKPSFCFLAYCTEVRNINTSYAIVTSATKLEPTPIAQVAPPIDPCQNHSVLDDEWRSSNNRNSSEKKCDCEVNWSGWYRLFIKGQSVQMPDTCVDQESCGTHAPLWLRGGHPRVEDGVVTRDVCGHWSNNCCYFQSNPIRVKACSGNYFVYEFVKPEFCSIAYCAVKQTSIIVSITDPCYSYNELDDPRRATNNLYSSHAICDCEVNWDGWYRLFFDGLSVQMPDTCVDQESCGTHAPLWLKGGHPKVEDGVVTRDVCGHWMNDCCSFLSNPIRVKACPGGYYIYELVKPSFCFLAYCTEVRNINTSYAIVTSATKLEPTPIAQVAPLVDPCYNYSVLDDEWRSTNNRNASEKKCDCEVNWSGWYRLFIKGQSVQMPDTCVAENSCATSAPLWLRGGHPRVEDGVVTRDVCGHWSNNCCYFQSNPIRVKACPGNYFVYEFVKPEFCSLAYCA
;
A
#
# COMPACT_ATOMS: atom_id res chain seq x y z
N PRO A 1 13.29 4.68 -24.48
CA PRO A 1 12.53 5.56 -25.38
C PRO A 1 11.88 6.80 -24.71
N CYS A 2 11.34 6.72 -23.49
CA CYS A 2 10.77 7.91 -22.80
C CYS A 2 11.78 9.02 -22.49
N TYR A 3 13.07 8.73 -22.41
CA TYR A 3 14.12 9.71 -22.13
C TYR A 3 15.03 9.99 -23.34
N SER A 4 14.66 9.48 -24.51
CA SER A 4 15.42 9.58 -25.75
C SER A 4 14.44 9.47 -26.91
N TYR A 5 13.97 10.64 -27.35
CA TYR A 5 13.00 10.83 -28.43
C TYR A 5 13.33 12.11 -29.20
N ASN A 6 12.86 12.19 -30.44
CA ASN A 6 12.85 13.38 -31.27
C ASN A 6 11.58 14.20 -31.01
N GLU A 7 11.68 15.52 -31.00
CA GLU A 7 10.51 16.39 -30.88
C GLU A 7 9.91 16.62 -32.28
N LEU A 8 8.61 16.37 -32.43
CA LEU A 8 7.86 16.70 -33.63
C LEU A 8 6.89 17.83 -33.31
N ASP A 9 7.38 19.07 -33.46
CA ASP A 9 6.60 20.30 -33.30
C ASP A 9 6.35 20.93 -34.68
N ASP A 10 5.28 20.51 -35.35
CA ASP A 10 4.88 21.03 -36.65
C ASP A 10 3.39 21.41 -36.62
N PRO A 11 3.07 22.71 -36.43
CA PRO A 11 1.70 23.21 -36.34
C PRO A 11 0.83 22.84 -37.56
N ARG A 12 1.44 22.54 -38.71
CA ARG A 12 0.70 22.15 -39.90
C ARG A 12 -0.01 20.80 -39.75
N ARG A 13 0.42 19.96 -38.80
CA ARG A 13 -0.15 18.63 -38.50
C ARG A 13 -1.34 18.66 -37.56
N ALA A 14 -1.71 19.84 -37.07
CA ALA A 14 -2.78 20.03 -36.11
C ALA A 14 -4.15 19.63 -36.69
N THR A 15 -4.97 19.00 -35.87
CA THR A 15 -6.34 18.57 -36.22
C THR A 15 -7.27 19.71 -36.66
N ASN A 16 -6.99 20.96 -36.27
CA ASN A 16 -7.73 22.14 -36.73
C ASN A 16 -7.14 22.80 -37.99
N ASN A 17 -6.01 22.30 -38.50
CA ASN A 17 -5.40 22.82 -39.72
C ASN A 17 -5.95 22.10 -40.96
N LEU A 18 -6.69 22.85 -41.77
CA LEU A 18 -7.25 22.34 -43.02
C LEU A 18 -6.18 22.24 -44.11
N TYR A 19 -6.40 21.29 -45.02
CA TYR A 19 -5.61 21.05 -46.21
C TYR A 19 -5.46 22.33 -47.05
N SER A 20 -4.24 22.55 -47.56
CA SER A 20 -3.91 23.63 -48.50
C SER A 20 -3.05 23.09 -49.64
N SER A 21 -2.74 23.90 -50.66
CA SER A 21 -2.03 23.46 -51.87
C SER A 21 -0.66 22.81 -51.63
N HIS A 22 -0.11 22.87 -50.40
CA HIS A 22 1.11 22.18 -49.98
C HIS A 22 0.78 21.13 -48.92
N ALA A 23 0.40 19.93 -49.36
CA ALA A 23 0.07 18.80 -48.49
C ALA A 23 1.30 18.31 -47.71
N ILE A 24 1.11 17.95 -46.43
CA ILE A 24 2.10 17.16 -45.70
C ILE A 24 2.08 15.73 -46.26
N CYS A 25 3.26 15.25 -46.70
CA CYS A 25 3.47 13.82 -46.91
C CYS A 25 4.45 13.21 -45.90
N ASP A 26 3.95 12.28 -45.08
CA ASP A 26 4.80 11.48 -44.19
C ASP A 26 5.47 10.28 -44.86
N CYS A 27 5.09 9.97 -46.09
CA CYS A 27 5.75 9.01 -46.95
C CYS A 27 7.17 9.43 -47.37
N GLU A 28 7.47 10.73 -47.40
CA GLU A 28 8.78 11.26 -47.81
C GLU A 28 9.68 11.51 -46.59
N VAL A 29 9.11 11.44 -45.39
CA VAL A 29 9.83 11.59 -44.13
C VAL A 29 10.53 10.27 -43.79
N ASN A 30 11.81 10.36 -43.45
CA ASN A 30 12.56 9.24 -42.89
C ASN A 30 12.31 9.17 -41.38
N TRP A 31 11.34 8.37 -40.97
CA TRP A 31 11.02 8.14 -39.56
C TRP A 31 12.07 7.21 -38.94
N ASP A 32 12.91 7.76 -38.05
CA ASP A 32 13.90 6.99 -37.29
C ASP A 32 13.82 7.34 -35.80
N GLY A 33 13.62 6.31 -34.99
CA GLY A 33 13.46 6.43 -33.54
C GLY A 33 12.05 6.84 -33.07
N TRP A 34 12.01 7.31 -31.84
CA TRP A 34 10.78 7.66 -31.12
C TRP A 34 10.50 9.15 -31.23
N TYR A 35 9.24 9.54 -31.43
CA TYR A 35 8.83 10.94 -31.55
C TYR A 35 7.86 11.31 -30.44
N ARG A 36 8.05 12.49 -29.84
CA ARG A 36 7.08 13.13 -28.96
C ARG A 36 6.44 14.29 -29.70
N LEU A 37 5.11 14.36 -29.68
CA LEU A 37 4.37 15.37 -30.42
C LEU A 37 4.25 16.66 -29.60
N PHE A 38 4.47 17.78 -30.28
CA PHE A 38 4.29 19.13 -29.73
C PHE A 38 3.44 19.98 -30.69
N PHE A 39 2.81 21.00 -30.13
CA PHE A 39 2.15 22.07 -30.88
C PHE A 39 2.53 23.41 -30.26
N ASP A 40 3.36 24.19 -30.96
CA ASP A 40 3.92 25.46 -30.48
C ASP A 40 4.57 25.31 -29.07
N GLY A 41 5.34 24.24 -28.89
CA GLY A 41 6.00 23.88 -27.63
C GLY A 41 5.11 23.25 -26.56
N LEU A 42 3.80 23.13 -26.77
CA LEU A 42 2.90 22.42 -25.86
C LEU A 42 2.95 20.91 -26.11
N SER A 43 3.07 20.11 -25.04
CA SER A 43 3.01 18.66 -25.14
C SER A 43 1.61 18.21 -25.54
N VAL A 44 1.52 17.46 -26.63
CA VAL A 44 0.26 16.99 -27.21
C VAL A 44 0.37 15.52 -27.59
N GLN A 45 -0.74 14.94 -28.02
CA GLN A 45 -0.82 13.53 -28.39
C GLN A 45 -1.43 13.36 -29.77
N MET A 46 -1.27 12.18 -30.35
CA MET A 46 -1.97 11.80 -31.56
C MET A 46 -3.47 11.63 -31.23
N PRO A 47 -4.40 12.01 -32.10
CA PRO A 47 -5.82 11.72 -31.85
C PRO A 47 -6.06 10.21 -31.74
N ASP A 48 -6.96 9.78 -30.86
CA ASP A 48 -7.48 8.41 -30.77
C ASP A 48 -8.98 8.32 -31.13
N THR A 49 -9.52 9.44 -31.60
CA THR A 49 -10.88 9.59 -32.14
C THR A 49 -10.81 10.04 -33.60
N CYS A 50 -11.92 9.88 -34.31
CA CYS A 50 -12.02 10.22 -35.72
C CYS A 50 -11.62 11.67 -36.00
N VAL A 51 -10.88 11.86 -37.09
CA VAL A 51 -10.42 13.17 -37.58
C VAL A 51 -11.12 13.45 -38.91
N ASP A 52 -11.67 14.65 -39.06
CA ASP A 52 -12.41 15.07 -40.27
C ASP A 52 -11.53 15.01 -41.53
N GLN A 53 -12.15 14.79 -42.69
CA GLN A 53 -11.45 14.77 -43.98
C GLN A 53 -10.69 16.10 -44.19
N GLU A 54 -9.55 16.05 -44.90
CA GLU A 54 -8.76 17.25 -45.22
C GLU A 54 -8.20 18.02 -43.99
N SER A 55 -8.13 17.38 -42.82
CA SER A 55 -7.48 17.93 -41.64
C SER A 55 -6.00 17.50 -41.51
N CYS A 56 -5.27 18.10 -40.57
CA CYS A 56 -3.84 17.84 -40.32
C CYS A 56 -2.93 18.17 -41.51
N GLY A 57 -3.35 19.12 -42.36
CA GLY A 57 -2.59 19.56 -43.53
C GLY A 57 -2.39 18.49 -44.61
N THR A 58 -3.23 17.45 -44.66
CA THR A 58 -3.14 16.35 -45.64
C THR A 58 -4.51 15.97 -46.19
N HIS A 59 -4.58 15.13 -47.22
CA HIS A 59 -5.88 14.71 -47.78
C HIS A 59 -6.56 13.65 -46.91
N ALA A 60 -5.77 12.67 -46.44
CA ALA A 60 -6.23 11.56 -45.62
C ALA A 60 -5.50 11.56 -44.26
N PRO A 61 -6.10 12.12 -43.20
CA PRO A 61 -5.47 12.19 -41.88
C PRO A 61 -5.31 10.82 -41.24
N LEU A 62 -4.24 10.64 -40.46
CA LEU A 62 -3.94 9.42 -39.72
C LEU A 62 -4.02 9.62 -38.21
N TRP A 63 -4.75 8.75 -37.51
CA TRP A 63 -4.94 8.75 -36.06
C TRP A 63 -4.91 7.32 -35.47
N LEU A 64 -4.80 7.20 -34.15
CA LEU A 64 -4.75 5.90 -33.48
C LEU A 64 -6.09 5.18 -33.50
N LYS A 65 -6.07 3.88 -33.82
CA LYS A 65 -7.25 3.02 -33.68
C LYS A 65 -7.37 2.54 -32.23
N GLY A 66 -8.29 3.17 -31.49
CA GLY A 66 -8.53 2.92 -30.07
C GLY A 66 -7.65 3.77 -29.15
N GLY A 67 -7.92 3.74 -27.84
CA GLY A 67 -7.28 4.64 -26.88
C GLY A 67 -5.78 4.38 -26.66
N HIS A 68 -5.07 5.36 -26.13
CA HIS A 68 -3.65 5.26 -25.81
C HIS A 68 -3.34 4.17 -24.74
N PRO A 69 -2.14 3.56 -24.76
CA PRO A 69 -1.71 2.64 -23.71
C PRO A 69 -1.56 3.32 -22.34
N LYS A 70 -1.53 2.52 -21.27
CA LYS A 70 -1.10 2.95 -19.93
C LYS A 70 0.40 2.73 -19.75
N VAL A 71 0.99 3.33 -18.72
CA VAL A 71 2.44 3.21 -18.42
C VAL A 71 2.84 1.74 -18.17
N GLU A 72 1.94 0.98 -17.55
CA GLU A 72 2.08 -0.46 -17.27
C GLU A 72 2.08 -1.35 -18.53
N ASP A 73 1.43 -0.91 -19.61
CA ASP A 73 1.34 -1.67 -20.88
C ASP A 73 2.66 -1.69 -21.66
N GLY A 74 3.63 -0.86 -21.28
CA GLY A 74 4.93 -0.79 -21.93
C GLY A 74 4.85 -0.25 -23.36
N VAL A 75 5.59 -0.87 -24.28
CA VAL A 75 5.51 -0.54 -25.71
C VAL A 75 4.45 -1.41 -26.36
N VAL A 76 3.37 -0.81 -26.83
CA VAL A 76 2.31 -1.51 -27.55
C VAL A 76 2.34 -1.17 -29.04
N THR A 77 1.98 -2.14 -29.88
CA THR A 77 1.72 -1.89 -31.30
C THR A 77 0.25 -1.51 -31.47
N ARG A 78 -0.03 -0.44 -32.20
CA ARG A 78 -1.38 0.03 -32.48
C ARG A 78 -1.61 0.22 -33.97
N ASP A 79 -2.79 -0.21 -34.40
CA ASP A 79 -3.29 0.07 -35.74
C ASP A 79 -3.54 1.58 -35.88
N VAL A 80 -3.33 2.09 -37.09
CA VAL A 80 -3.55 3.50 -37.45
C VAL A 80 -4.69 3.57 -38.45
N CYS A 81 -5.73 4.33 -38.11
CA CYS A 81 -6.87 4.59 -38.98
C CYS A 81 -6.58 5.74 -39.93
N GLY A 82 -7.12 5.65 -41.15
CA GLY A 82 -7.24 6.77 -42.08
C GLY A 82 -8.51 6.66 -42.91
N HIS A 83 -8.90 7.75 -43.57
CA HIS A 83 -10.02 7.77 -44.51
C HIS A 83 -9.83 8.79 -45.63
N TRP A 84 -10.57 8.62 -46.73
CA TRP A 84 -10.59 9.52 -47.89
C TRP A 84 -11.92 10.24 -48.09
N MET A 85 -12.96 9.75 -47.44
CA MET A 85 -14.34 10.21 -47.46
C MET A 85 -14.82 10.02 -46.05
N ASN A 86 -15.60 10.97 -45.48
CA ASN A 86 -16.08 11.10 -44.08
C ASN A 86 -16.61 9.87 -43.30
N ASP A 87 -16.34 8.64 -43.76
CA ASP A 87 -16.42 7.38 -43.06
C ASP A 87 -15.16 7.13 -42.22
N CYS A 88 -15.34 7.15 -40.89
CA CYS A 88 -14.26 7.02 -39.93
C CYS A 88 -13.54 5.66 -40.03
N CYS A 89 -12.23 5.69 -40.26
CA CYS A 89 -11.36 4.51 -40.37
C CYS A 89 -11.69 3.60 -41.58
N SER A 90 -11.89 4.20 -42.76
CA SER A 90 -12.17 3.46 -43.99
C SER A 90 -11.01 2.56 -44.45
N PHE A 91 -9.77 2.82 -44.00
CA PHE A 91 -8.63 1.92 -44.20
C PHE A 91 -7.65 1.97 -43.02
N LEU A 92 -6.75 0.97 -42.95
CA LEU A 92 -5.65 0.91 -41.98
C LEU A 92 -4.32 1.24 -42.66
N SER A 93 -3.55 2.14 -42.03
CA SER A 93 -2.15 2.38 -42.37
C SER A 93 -1.25 1.34 -41.66
N ASN A 94 0.05 1.40 -41.93
CA ASN A 94 1.04 0.57 -41.23
C ASN A 94 0.92 0.82 -39.70
N PRO A 95 0.90 -0.25 -38.88
CA PRO A 95 0.81 -0.10 -37.44
C PRO A 95 2.06 0.57 -36.89
N ILE A 96 1.88 1.37 -35.84
CA ILE A 96 2.96 2.08 -35.15
C ILE A 96 3.15 1.53 -33.75
N ARG A 97 4.30 1.80 -33.14
CA ARG A 97 4.52 1.48 -31.72
C ARG A 97 4.31 2.73 -30.88
N VAL A 98 3.57 2.60 -29.79
CA VAL A 98 3.23 3.68 -28.87
C VAL A 98 3.62 3.27 -27.47
N LYS A 99 4.16 4.21 -26.69
CA LYS A 99 4.45 4.01 -25.28
C LYS A 99 3.96 5.20 -24.47
N ALA A 100 3.25 4.91 -23.38
CA ALA A 100 2.96 5.89 -22.35
C ALA A 100 4.18 6.06 -21.45
N CYS A 101 4.56 7.30 -21.19
CA CYS A 101 5.74 7.63 -20.40
C CYS A 101 5.37 8.17 -19.02
N PRO A 102 6.18 7.87 -17.98
CA PRO A 102 6.08 8.55 -16.69
C PRO A 102 6.18 10.07 -16.92
N GLY A 103 5.17 10.82 -16.49
CA GLY A 103 5.04 12.26 -16.78
C GLY A 103 3.88 12.65 -17.70
N GLY A 104 2.99 11.70 -18.05
CA GLY A 104 1.70 12.02 -18.68
C GLY A 104 1.78 12.39 -20.16
N TYR A 105 2.79 11.89 -20.89
CA TYR A 105 2.94 12.08 -22.33
C TYR A 105 3.17 10.75 -23.03
N TYR A 106 3.01 10.77 -24.35
CA TYR A 106 3.18 9.61 -25.22
C TYR A 106 4.32 9.84 -26.18
N ILE A 107 4.96 8.73 -26.55
CA ILE A 107 5.95 8.68 -27.61
C ILE A 107 5.52 7.65 -28.66
N TYR A 108 5.84 7.96 -29.91
CA TYR A 108 5.39 7.24 -31.09
C TYR A 108 6.60 6.87 -31.95
N GLU A 109 6.80 5.59 -32.17
CA GLU A 109 7.71 5.12 -33.23
C GLU A 109 6.88 5.05 -34.52
N LEU A 110 6.87 6.17 -35.22
CA LEU A 110 6.08 6.37 -36.44
C LEU A 110 6.72 5.61 -37.60
N VAL A 111 5.88 5.09 -38.51
CA VAL A 111 6.34 4.31 -39.67
C VAL A 111 5.93 5.03 -40.94
N LYS A 112 6.74 4.95 -41.98
CA LYS A 112 6.42 5.52 -43.30
C LYS A 112 5.07 4.99 -43.82
N PRO A 113 4.08 5.88 -44.10
CA PRO A 113 2.82 5.49 -44.74
C PRO A 113 3.01 5.13 -46.22
N SER A 114 2.06 4.39 -46.79
CA SER A 114 2.18 3.83 -48.15
C SER A 114 2.02 4.84 -49.29
N PHE A 115 1.44 6.02 -49.06
CA PHE A 115 1.07 6.97 -50.12
C PHE A 115 1.36 8.42 -49.77
N CYS A 116 1.44 9.26 -50.82
CA CYS A 116 1.83 10.67 -50.71
C CYS A 116 0.85 11.63 -50.01
N PHE A 117 -0.30 11.12 -49.62
CA PHE A 117 -1.47 11.91 -49.22
C PHE A 117 -1.88 11.64 -47.77
N LEU A 118 -0.98 11.03 -46.99
CA LEU A 118 -1.19 10.56 -45.63
C LEU A 118 -0.24 11.30 -44.69
N ALA A 119 -0.77 11.78 -43.57
CA ALA A 119 0.03 12.37 -42.51
C ALA A 119 -0.54 12.06 -41.13
N TYR A 120 0.35 11.83 -40.16
CA TYR A 120 0.03 11.65 -38.76
C TYR A 120 -0.42 12.97 -38.13
N CYS A 121 -1.60 12.91 -37.51
CA CYS A 121 -2.25 14.05 -36.89
C CYS A 121 -1.74 14.36 -35.48
N THR A 122 -1.84 15.63 -35.12
CA THR A 122 -1.62 16.14 -33.77
C THR A 122 -2.93 16.67 -33.19
N GLU A 123 -3.33 16.17 -32.01
CA GLU A 123 -4.57 16.55 -31.35
C GLU A 123 -4.46 17.94 -30.72
N VAL A 124 -5.31 18.87 -31.16
CA VAL A 124 -5.36 20.24 -30.66
C VAL A 124 -6.78 20.75 -30.45
N ARG A 125 -7.83 19.92 -30.67
CA ARG A 125 -9.23 20.34 -30.52
C ARG A 125 -9.55 20.80 -29.08
N ASN A 126 -8.74 20.36 -28.12
CA ASN A 126 -8.84 20.75 -26.70
C ASN A 126 -7.86 21.87 -26.29
N ILE A 127 -7.11 22.44 -27.23
CA ILE A 127 -6.11 23.49 -26.97
C ILE A 127 -6.66 24.82 -27.45
N ASN A 128 -6.84 25.76 -26.52
CA ASN A 128 -7.41 27.06 -26.81
C ASN A 128 -6.38 27.94 -27.55
N THR A 129 -6.49 28.03 -28.88
CA THR A 129 -5.50 28.66 -29.79
C THR A 129 -5.63 30.19 -29.90
N SER A 130 -6.05 30.88 -28.83
CA SER A 130 -6.28 32.34 -28.87
C SER A 130 -5.03 33.21 -28.66
N TYR A 131 -3.82 32.65 -28.72
CA TYR A 131 -2.57 33.42 -28.66
C TYR A 131 -1.68 33.13 -29.87
N ALA A 132 -2.10 33.59 -31.04
CA ALA A 132 -1.23 33.66 -32.20
C ALA A 132 -1.41 34.98 -32.93
N ILE A 133 -0.64 36.00 -32.57
CA ILE A 133 -0.03 36.94 -33.52
C ILE A 133 1.25 37.51 -32.85
N VAL A 134 2.45 37.12 -33.30
CA VAL A 134 3.50 38.06 -33.76
C VAL A 134 4.40 37.32 -34.77
N THR A 135 4.66 38.05 -35.85
CA THR A 135 5.30 37.74 -37.13
C THR A 135 6.79 37.37 -37.13
N SER A 136 7.12 36.42 -38.00
CA SER A 136 8.32 36.23 -38.85
C SER A 136 9.72 36.77 -38.43
N ALA A 137 10.62 35.79 -38.22
CA ALA A 137 12.01 35.67 -38.67
C ALA A 137 13.03 36.81 -38.44
N THR A 138 14.09 36.50 -37.67
CA THR A 138 15.48 36.52 -38.19
C THR A 138 16.44 35.76 -37.24
N LYS A 139 17.39 35.05 -37.86
CA LYS A 139 18.48 34.24 -37.31
C LYS A 139 19.44 35.07 -36.44
N LEU A 140 19.84 34.59 -35.25
CA LEU A 140 21.13 34.90 -34.59
C LEU A 140 21.47 33.89 -33.47
N GLU A 141 22.78 33.72 -33.27
CA GLU A 141 23.51 32.72 -32.45
C GLU A 141 23.28 32.76 -30.93
N PRO A 142 23.71 31.71 -30.18
CA PRO A 142 23.31 31.52 -28.78
C PRO A 142 24.13 32.37 -27.81
N THR A 143 23.44 33.06 -26.90
CA THR A 143 24.01 33.69 -25.68
C THR A 143 23.08 33.45 -24.47
N PRO A 144 23.60 33.54 -23.24
CA PRO A 144 23.35 32.54 -22.18
C PRO A 144 22.02 32.68 -21.45
N ILE A 145 21.57 31.53 -20.94
CA ILE A 145 20.40 31.31 -20.10
C ILE A 145 20.40 32.27 -18.90
N ALA A 146 19.36 33.10 -18.79
CA ALA A 146 18.98 33.78 -17.56
C ALA A 146 18.19 32.81 -16.64
N PRO A 147 18.32 32.91 -15.31
CA PRO A 147 17.74 31.96 -14.39
C PRO A 147 16.20 32.08 -14.37
N VAL A 148 15.53 30.96 -14.58
CA VAL A 148 14.08 30.81 -14.40
C VAL A 148 13.74 31.06 -12.92
N ALA A 149 12.78 31.95 -12.67
CA ALA A 149 12.25 32.24 -11.34
C ALA A 149 11.67 30.97 -10.66
N PRO A 150 11.74 30.85 -9.32
CA PRO A 150 11.27 29.67 -8.62
C PRO A 150 9.75 29.51 -8.74
N LEU A 151 9.31 28.30 -9.10
CA LEU A 151 7.91 27.90 -9.11
C LEU A 151 7.38 27.94 -7.66
N VAL A 152 6.53 28.89 -7.33
CA VAL A 152 5.89 28.94 -5.99
C VAL A 152 4.88 27.80 -5.91
N ASP A 153 5.06 26.89 -4.96
CA ASP A 153 4.17 25.75 -4.77
C ASP A 153 2.77 26.24 -4.35
N PRO A 154 1.69 25.88 -5.08
CA PRO A 154 0.34 26.33 -4.78
C PRO A 154 -0.21 25.86 -3.43
N CYS A 155 0.43 24.89 -2.76
CA CYS A 155 0.11 24.54 -1.38
C CYS A 155 0.49 25.64 -0.38
N TYR A 156 1.36 26.58 -0.75
CA TYR A 156 1.76 27.69 0.12
C TYR A 156 1.33 29.06 -0.43
N ASN A 157 0.72 29.09 -1.62
CA ASN A 157 0.24 30.31 -2.25
C ASN A 157 -1.10 30.08 -2.95
N TYR A 158 -2.18 30.26 -2.18
CA TYR A 158 -3.57 30.11 -2.63
C TYR A 158 -4.45 31.21 -2.01
N SER A 159 -5.58 31.47 -2.66
CA SER A 159 -6.66 32.32 -2.15
C SER A 159 -7.66 31.48 -1.35
N VAL A 160 -8.19 32.05 -0.26
CA VAL A 160 -9.25 31.41 0.53
C VAL A 160 -10.59 31.69 -0.12
N LEU A 161 -11.38 30.64 -0.36
CA LEU A 161 -12.76 30.73 -0.84
C LEU A 161 -13.70 30.20 0.25
N ASP A 162 -14.17 31.10 1.11
CA ASP A 162 -15.02 30.81 2.28
C ASP A 162 -16.44 31.35 2.10
N ASP A 163 -17.08 30.90 1.02
CA ASP A 163 -18.44 31.30 0.68
C ASP A 163 -19.44 30.28 1.24
N GLU A 164 -20.17 30.62 2.31
CA GLU A 164 -21.14 29.70 2.93
C GLU A 164 -22.18 29.14 1.93
N TRP A 165 -22.54 29.93 0.91
CA TRP A 165 -23.55 29.53 -0.06
C TRP A 165 -23.12 28.32 -0.91
N ARG A 166 -21.82 28.04 -1.03
CA ARG A 166 -21.24 26.91 -1.78
C ARG A 166 -21.42 25.56 -1.10
N SER A 167 -21.84 25.56 0.16
CA SER A 167 -22.05 24.32 0.90
C SER A 167 -23.08 23.43 0.18
N THR A 168 -22.79 22.14 0.04
CA THR A 168 -23.78 21.14 -0.47
C THR A 168 -25.06 21.06 0.37
N ASN A 169 -25.04 21.66 1.56
CA ASN A 169 -26.18 21.78 2.46
C ASN A 169 -27.14 22.91 2.07
N ASN A 170 -26.71 23.87 1.26
CA ASN A 170 -27.55 24.98 0.85
C ASN A 170 -28.46 24.56 -0.31
N ARG A 171 -29.54 23.85 0.04
CA ARG A 171 -30.52 23.32 -0.91
C ARG A 171 -31.69 24.27 -1.07
N ASN A 172 -32.14 24.42 -2.31
CA ASN A 172 -33.32 25.23 -2.65
C ASN A 172 -33.22 26.68 -2.16
N ALA A 173 -32.02 27.27 -2.23
CA ALA A 173 -31.83 28.68 -1.94
C ALA A 173 -32.79 29.54 -2.77
N SER A 174 -33.44 30.50 -2.13
CA SER A 174 -34.35 31.46 -2.77
C SER A 174 -33.63 32.35 -3.78
N GLU A 175 -32.37 32.69 -3.48
CA GLU A 175 -31.47 33.37 -4.39
C GLU A 175 -30.47 32.35 -4.97
N LYS A 176 -30.48 32.18 -6.30
CA LYS A 176 -29.53 31.30 -6.97
C LYS A 176 -28.23 32.02 -7.28
N LYS A 177 -27.10 31.35 -7.02
CA LYS A 177 -25.73 31.81 -7.25
C LYS A 177 -25.06 30.99 -8.36
N CYS A 178 -24.05 31.58 -8.98
CA CYS A 178 -23.31 30.96 -10.07
C CYS A 178 -21.87 31.45 -10.11
N ASP A 179 -20.98 30.64 -10.70
CA ASP A 179 -19.56 30.94 -10.79
C ASP A 179 -19.13 31.48 -12.15
N CYS A 180 -20.07 31.69 -13.10
CA CYS A 180 -19.74 32.16 -14.44
C CYS A 180 -19.35 33.66 -14.46
N GLU A 181 -19.73 34.43 -13.44
CA GLU A 181 -19.37 35.84 -13.30
C GLU A 181 -18.15 36.06 -12.40
N VAL A 182 -17.64 35.00 -11.75
CA VAL A 182 -16.45 35.05 -10.92
C VAL A 182 -15.20 35.13 -11.80
N ASN A 183 -14.32 36.07 -11.50
CA ASN A 183 -13.02 36.19 -12.16
C ASN A 183 -12.00 35.24 -11.51
N TRP A 184 -11.94 34.01 -12.01
CA TRP A 184 -11.04 32.98 -11.51
C TRP A 184 -9.58 33.26 -11.92
N SER A 185 -8.69 33.36 -10.94
CA SER A 185 -7.25 33.49 -11.18
C SER A 185 -6.43 32.87 -10.05
N GLY A 186 -5.60 31.88 -10.39
CA GLY A 186 -4.73 31.20 -9.44
C GLY A 186 -5.41 30.07 -8.68
N TRP A 187 -4.78 29.67 -7.57
CA TRP A 187 -5.19 28.53 -6.76
C TRP A 187 -6.08 28.94 -5.61
N TYR A 188 -7.10 28.14 -5.32
CA TYR A 188 -8.09 28.38 -4.29
C TYR A 188 -8.16 27.20 -3.31
N ARG A 189 -8.35 27.49 -2.03
CA ARG A 189 -8.69 26.51 -1.01
C ARG A 189 -10.11 26.78 -0.52
N LEU A 190 -10.93 25.75 -0.47
CA LEU A 190 -12.32 25.84 -0.07
C LEU A 190 -12.47 25.83 1.46
N PHE A 191 -13.31 26.72 1.96
CA PHE A 191 -13.73 26.79 3.35
C PHE A 191 -15.24 26.98 3.45
N ILE A 192 -15.83 26.56 4.56
CA ILE A 192 -17.19 26.94 4.99
C ILE A 192 -17.12 27.35 6.45
N LYS A 193 -17.40 28.63 6.74
CA LYS A 193 -17.31 29.20 8.10
C LYS A 193 -15.92 29.06 8.71
N GLY A 194 -14.88 29.30 7.91
CA GLY A 194 -13.49 29.16 8.33
C GLY A 194 -13.00 27.73 8.51
N GLN A 195 -13.84 26.71 8.25
CA GLN A 195 -13.45 25.30 8.29
C GLN A 195 -13.02 24.83 6.91
N SER A 196 -11.87 24.17 6.84
CA SER A 196 -11.37 23.58 5.60
C SER A 196 -12.42 22.61 5.06
N VAL A 197 -12.69 22.64 3.77
CA VAL A 197 -13.55 21.65 3.11
C VAL A 197 -12.97 21.35 1.72
N GLN A 198 -13.61 20.44 0.99
CA GLN A 198 -13.19 20.09 -0.36
C GLN A 198 -14.36 20.06 -1.33
N MET A 199 -14.05 20.03 -2.62
CA MET A 199 -15.07 19.85 -3.63
C MET A 199 -15.66 18.44 -3.47
N PRO A 200 -16.97 18.22 -3.60
CA PRO A 200 -17.51 16.88 -3.58
C PRO A 200 -16.99 16.10 -4.80
N ASP A 201 -16.63 14.84 -4.60
CA ASP A 201 -16.21 13.90 -5.66
C ASP A 201 -17.27 12.83 -5.97
N THR A 202 -18.48 13.06 -5.45
CA THR A 202 -19.66 12.27 -5.73
C THR A 202 -20.79 13.19 -6.16
N CYS A 203 -21.76 12.63 -6.88
CA CYS A 203 -22.87 13.39 -7.43
C CYS A 203 -23.63 14.18 -6.37
N VAL A 204 -23.73 15.49 -6.58
CA VAL A 204 -24.46 16.41 -5.71
C VAL A 204 -25.89 16.57 -6.24
N ALA A 205 -26.89 16.46 -5.36
CA ALA A 205 -28.30 16.61 -5.74
C ALA A 205 -28.59 18.00 -6.35
N GLU A 206 -29.46 18.04 -7.37
CA GLU A 206 -29.92 19.29 -7.99
C GLU A 206 -30.33 20.34 -6.95
N ASN A 207 -30.16 21.63 -7.30
CA ASN A 207 -30.50 22.75 -6.43
C ASN A 207 -29.68 22.92 -5.14
N SER A 208 -28.57 22.19 -4.97
CA SER A 208 -27.62 22.36 -3.86
C SER A 208 -26.63 23.50 -4.12
N CYS A 209 -25.84 23.89 -3.11
CA CYS A 209 -24.76 24.90 -3.23
C CYS A 209 -25.28 26.26 -3.71
N ALA A 210 -26.53 26.58 -3.36
CA ALA A 210 -27.27 27.74 -3.87
C ALA A 210 -27.35 27.85 -5.39
N THR A 211 -27.05 26.81 -6.16
CA THR A 211 -27.08 26.88 -7.64
C THR A 211 -28.17 25.96 -8.19
N SER A 212 -28.42 25.99 -9.50
CA SER A 212 -29.42 25.11 -10.14
C SER A 212 -28.81 23.76 -10.48
N ALA A 213 -27.62 23.76 -11.06
CA ALA A 213 -26.85 22.60 -11.46
C ALA A 213 -25.49 22.58 -10.72
N PRO A 214 -25.39 21.88 -9.59
CA PRO A 214 -24.18 21.87 -8.76
C PRO A 214 -23.03 21.14 -9.46
N LEU A 215 -21.83 21.72 -9.40
CA LEU A 215 -20.60 21.14 -9.93
C LEU A 215 -19.87 20.31 -8.89
N TRP A 216 -19.41 19.12 -9.29
CA TRP A 216 -18.67 18.15 -8.49
C TRP A 216 -17.56 17.49 -9.30
N LEU A 217 -16.54 16.97 -8.61
CA LEU A 217 -15.31 16.47 -9.19
C LEU A 217 -15.48 15.04 -9.69
N SER A 218 -15.35 14.82 -10.99
CA SER A 218 -15.44 13.49 -11.58
C SER A 218 -14.09 12.78 -11.49
N GLY A 219 -14.06 11.63 -10.81
CA GLY A 219 -12.87 10.77 -10.68
C GLY A 219 -12.12 10.83 -9.36
N GLY A 220 -12.58 11.63 -8.37
CA GLY A 220 -11.94 11.70 -7.05
C GLY A 220 -10.78 12.69 -6.95
N HIS A 221 -10.23 12.81 -5.75
CA HIS A 221 -9.11 13.71 -5.45
C HIS A 221 -7.74 13.01 -5.67
N PRO A 222 -6.68 13.75 -6.04
CA PRO A 222 -5.31 13.21 -6.15
C PRO A 222 -4.70 12.84 -4.79
N ARG A 223 -3.63 12.04 -4.80
CA ARG A 223 -2.72 11.85 -3.67
C ARG A 223 -1.63 12.93 -3.67
N VAL A 224 -0.93 13.08 -2.55
CA VAL A 224 0.20 14.03 -2.43
C VAL A 224 1.30 13.76 -3.47
N GLU A 225 1.53 12.47 -3.77
CA GLU A 225 2.51 12.02 -4.77
C GLU A 225 2.12 12.34 -6.23
N ASP A 226 0.83 12.54 -6.51
CA ASP A 226 0.33 12.81 -7.86
C ASP A 226 0.63 14.24 -8.34
N GLY A 227 0.99 15.14 -7.42
CA GLY A 227 1.25 16.54 -7.74
C GLY A 227 0.01 17.27 -8.25
N VAL A 228 0.18 18.12 -9.27
CA VAL A 228 -0.94 18.84 -9.90
C VAL A 228 -1.55 17.96 -10.98
N VAL A 229 -2.81 17.55 -10.79
CA VAL A 229 -3.57 16.75 -11.76
C VAL A 229 -4.70 17.55 -12.38
N ILE A 230 -5.14 17.17 -13.58
CA ILE A 230 -6.36 17.71 -14.21
C ILE A 230 -7.51 16.76 -13.90
N ARG A 231 -8.67 17.31 -13.53
CA ARG A 231 -9.88 16.55 -13.20
C ARG A 231 -11.09 17.10 -13.93
N ASP A 232 -11.90 16.20 -14.44
CA ASP A 232 -13.18 16.54 -15.06
C ASP A 232 -14.18 16.99 -14.00
N VAL A 233 -15.08 17.89 -14.39
CA VAL A 233 -16.10 18.44 -13.50
C VAL A 233 -17.48 18.23 -14.10
N CYS A 234 -18.35 17.56 -13.35
CA CYS A 234 -19.71 17.22 -13.77
C CYS A 234 -20.73 18.13 -13.07
N GLY A 235 -21.77 18.52 -13.79
CA GLY A 235 -22.93 19.24 -13.29
C GLY A 235 -24.19 18.40 -13.34
N HIS A 236 -24.89 18.28 -12.19
CA HIS A 236 -26.13 17.52 -12.10
C HIS A 236 -27.33 18.34 -12.60
N TRP A 237 -28.07 17.80 -13.56
CA TRP A 237 -29.34 18.34 -14.02
C TRP A 237 -30.24 17.26 -14.64
N SER A 238 -31.56 17.45 -14.58
CA SER A 238 -32.55 16.56 -15.19
C SER A 238 -32.38 15.07 -14.79
N ASN A 239 -32.09 14.82 -13.50
CA ASN A 239 -31.76 13.52 -12.92
C ASN A 239 -30.55 12.81 -13.55
N ASN A 240 -29.68 13.55 -14.24
CA ASN A 240 -28.40 13.05 -14.73
C ASN A 240 -27.26 13.77 -14.01
N CYS A 241 -26.52 13.00 -13.20
CA CYS A 241 -25.40 13.47 -12.39
C CYS A 241 -24.27 14.14 -13.17
N CYS A 242 -24.14 13.87 -14.47
CA CYS A 242 -23.20 14.54 -15.36
C CYS A 242 -23.91 14.99 -16.64
N TYR A 243 -25.02 15.71 -16.48
CA TYR A 243 -25.73 16.32 -17.61
C TYR A 243 -24.89 17.44 -18.25
N PHE A 244 -24.28 18.29 -17.42
CA PHE A 244 -23.36 19.32 -17.88
C PHE A 244 -21.92 18.84 -17.67
N GLN A 245 -21.11 18.88 -18.72
CA GLN A 245 -19.67 18.73 -18.62
C GLN A 245 -19.06 20.12 -18.54
N SER A 246 -18.51 20.47 -17.38
CA SER A 246 -17.79 21.73 -17.20
C SER A 246 -16.34 21.58 -17.66
N ASN A 247 -15.67 22.72 -17.89
CA ASN A 247 -14.24 22.75 -18.15
C ASN A 247 -13.48 22.00 -17.02
N PRO A 248 -12.52 21.13 -17.37
CA PRO A 248 -11.67 20.48 -16.38
C PRO A 248 -10.90 21.50 -15.54
N ILE A 249 -10.63 21.16 -14.29
CA ILE A 249 -9.88 22.01 -13.35
C ILE A 249 -8.57 21.34 -12.96
N ARG A 250 -7.60 22.11 -12.46
CA ARG A 250 -6.39 21.54 -11.87
C ARG A 250 -6.57 21.42 -10.36
N VAL A 251 -6.16 20.29 -9.80
CA VAL A 251 -6.27 19.98 -8.37
C VAL A 251 -4.93 19.45 -7.88
N LYS A 252 -4.52 19.87 -6.67
CA LYS A 252 -3.33 19.33 -5.99
C LYS A 252 -3.66 18.97 -4.56
N SER A 253 -3.20 17.80 -4.13
CA SER A 253 -3.20 17.39 -2.73
C SER A 253 -2.01 18.00 -2.00
N CYS A 254 -2.24 18.63 -0.85
CA CYS A 254 -1.20 19.33 -0.11
C CYS A 254 -0.83 18.61 1.20
N PRO A 255 0.42 18.76 1.67
CA PRO A 255 0.81 18.35 3.01
C PRO A 255 -0.08 19.06 4.05
N GLY A 256 -0.76 18.29 4.91
CA GLY A 256 -1.76 18.82 5.85
C GLY A 256 -3.22 18.43 5.55
N ASN A 257 -3.44 17.45 4.66
CA ASN A 257 -4.75 16.86 4.36
C ASN A 257 -5.79 17.88 3.85
N TYR A 258 -5.39 18.70 2.88
CA TYR A 258 -6.30 19.59 2.15
C TYR A 258 -5.92 19.66 0.67
N PHE A 259 -6.85 20.21 -0.11
CA PHE A 259 -6.71 20.34 -1.55
C PHE A 259 -6.75 21.81 -1.97
N VAL A 260 -5.99 22.13 -3.00
CA VAL A 260 -6.06 23.40 -3.71
C VAL A 260 -6.53 23.17 -5.13
N TYR A 261 -7.34 24.10 -5.64
CA TYR A 261 -8.02 24.01 -6.92
C TYR A 261 -7.73 25.24 -7.75
N GLU A 262 -7.33 25.06 -9.00
CA GLU A 262 -7.33 26.11 -10.01
C GLU A 262 -8.65 25.99 -10.79
N PHE A 263 -9.67 26.69 -10.28
CA PHE A 263 -11.01 26.67 -10.86
C PHE A 263 -11.05 27.42 -12.20
N VAL A 264 -11.94 26.97 -13.07
CA VAL A 264 -12.15 27.57 -14.39
C VAL A 264 -13.56 28.11 -14.46
N LYS A 265 -13.75 29.26 -15.12
CA LYS A 265 -15.09 29.82 -15.31
C LYS A 265 -16.04 28.80 -15.96
N PRO A 266 -17.18 28.46 -15.33
CA PRO A 266 -18.21 27.64 -15.97
C PRO A 266 -18.93 28.41 -17.07
N GLU A 267 -19.42 27.70 -18.09
CA GLU A 267 -20.06 28.30 -19.27
C GLU A 267 -21.41 28.96 -18.97
N PHE A 268 -22.18 28.39 -18.04
CA PHE A 268 -23.55 28.80 -17.75
C PHE A 268 -23.70 29.33 -16.33
N CYS A 269 -24.54 30.36 -16.13
CA CYS A 269 -24.87 30.88 -14.79
C CYS A 269 -25.81 29.96 -13.98
N SER A 270 -26.07 28.75 -14.46
CA SER A 270 -26.72 27.71 -13.65
C SER A 270 -25.74 26.82 -12.91
N LEU A 271 -24.42 27.03 -13.08
CA LEU A 271 -23.35 26.17 -12.58
C LEU A 271 -22.54 26.86 -11.47
N ALA A 272 -22.22 26.13 -10.41
CA ALA A 272 -21.31 26.58 -9.36
C ALA A 272 -20.55 25.41 -8.72
N TYR A 273 -19.28 25.65 -8.36
CA TYR A 273 -18.42 24.73 -7.62
C TYR A 273 -18.90 24.58 -6.18
N CYS A 274 -19.26 23.35 -5.84
CA CYS A 274 -19.74 23.00 -4.51
C CYS A 274 -18.61 22.69 -3.54
N ALA A 275 -18.91 22.80 -2.26
CA ALA A 275 -18.00 22.43 -1.18
C ALA A 275 -18.70 21.51 -0.17
N ASP A 276 -18.01 20.45 0.25
CA ASP A 276 -18.56 19.37 1.08
C ASP A 276 -17.75 19.12 2.37
N PRO A 277 -18.37 19.15 3.57
CA PRO A 277 -17.69 18.88 4.84
C PRO A 277 -17.40 17.41 5.11
N CYS A 278 -17.90 16.45 4.32
CA CYS A 278 -17.75 15.01 4.61
C CYS A 278 -16.31 14.56 4.81
N TYR A 279 -15.35 15.26 4.22
CA TYR A 279 -13.95 14.88 4.21
C TYR A 279 -13.07 15.80 5.05
N SER A 280 -13.67 16.72 5.81
CA SER A 280 -12.97 17.55 6.78
C SER A 280 -13.75 17.58 8.08
N TYR A 281 -13.34 16.73 9.00
CA TYR A 281 -13.90 16.58 10.33
C TYR A 281 -12.76 16.38 11.34
N ASN A 282 -13.05 16.69 12.60
CA ASN A 282 -12.23 16.32 13.73
C ASN A 282 -12.57 14.88 14.14
N GLU A 283 -11.56 14.08 14.45
CA GLU A 283 -11.77 12.74 14.99
C GLU A 283 -12.09 12.86 16.49
N LEU A 284 -13.23 12.30 16.91
CA LEU A 284 -13.60 12.16 18.31
C LEU A 284 -13.53 10.68 18.68
N ASP A 285 -12.33 10.24 19.05
CA ASP A 285 -12.07 8.89 19.59
C ASP A 285 -11.88 8.97 21.10
N ASP A 286 -12.97 8.82 21.84
CA ASP A 286 -12.96 8.86 23.30
C ASP A 286 -13.77 7.67 23.85
N PRO A 287 -13.11 6.57 24.24
CA PRO A 287 -13.76 5.36 24.74
C PRO A 287 -14.65 5.60 25.98
N ARG A 288 -14.48 6.72 26.69
CA ARG A 288 -15.34 7.07 27.82
C ARG A 288 -16.77 7.38 27.40
N ARG A 289 -16.98 7.79 26.14
CA ARG A 289 -18.29 8.14 25.55
C ARG A 289 -19.09 6.92 25.09
N ALA A 290 -18.50 5.73 25.17
CA ALA A 290 -19.10 4.51 24.68
C ALA A 290 -20.38 4.14 25.46
N THR A 291 -21.40 3.65 24.76
CA THR A 291 -22.69 3.24 25.37
C THR A 291 -22.57 2.14 26.43
N ASN A 292 -21.50 1.33 26.40
CA ASN A 292 -21.21 0.32 27.42
C ASN A 292 -20.37 0.85 28.60
N ASN A 293 -19.92 2.10 28.55
CA ASN A 293 -19.14 2.73 29.62
C ASN A 293 -20.09 3.32 30.66
N LEU A 294 -20.08 2.73 31.86
CA LEU A 294 -20.87 3.23 32.99
C LEU A 294 -20.16 4.39 33.69
N TYR A 295 -20.97 5.31 34.18
CA TYR A 295 -20.58 6.46 34.98
C TYR A 295 -19.62 6.06 36.11
N SER A 296 -18.58 6.88 36.30
CA SER A 296 -17.64 6.81 37.43
C SER A 296 -17.52 8.17 38.09
N SER A 297 -16.74 8.29 39.17
CA SER A 297 -16.58 9.53 39.95
C SER A 297 -16.15 10.77 39.15
N HIS A 298 -15.66 10.60 37.92
CA HIS A 298 -15.29 11.67 36.99
C HIS A 298 -16.12 11.59 35.70
N ALA A 299 -17.34 12.13 35.74
CA ALA A 299 -18.21 12.19 34.56
C ALA A 299 -17.70 13.12 33.46
N ILE A 300 -17.94 12.73 32.21
CA ILE A 300 -17.75 13.58 31.04
C ILE A 300 -18.79 14.71 31.09
N CYS A 301 -18.32 15.95 30.96
CA CYS A 301 -19.16 17.08 30.60
C CYS A 301 -18.84 17.61 29.20
N ASP A 302 -19.85 17.66 28.33
CA ASP A 302 -19.75 18.33 27.04
C ASP A 302 -20.16 19.81 27.05
N CYS A 303 -20.79 20.29 28.13
CA CYS A 303 -21.09 21.70 28.39
C CYS A 303 -19.86 22.63 28.38
N GLU A 304 -18.71 22.08 28.79
CA GLU A 304 -17.42 22.77 28.92
C GLU A 304 -16.50 22.54 27.71
N VAL A 305 -16.94 21.70 26.76
CA VAL A 305 -16.23 21.46 25.51
C VAL A 305 -16.57 22.57 24.52
N ASN A 306 -15.54 23.18 23.95
CA ASN A 306 -15.71 24.13 22.86
C ASN A 306 -15.86 23.37 21.54
N TRP A 307 -17.10 22.99 21.21
CA TRP A 307 -17.42 22.33 19.95
C TRP A 307 -17.28 23.32 18.80
N ASP A 308 -16.35 23.05 17.88
CA ASP A 308 -16.17 23.81 16.65
C ASP A 308 -15.98 22.85 15.48
N GLY A 309 -16.95 22.88 14.57
CA GLY A 309 -16.96 22.09 13.34
C GLY A 309 -17.51 20.69 13.44
N TRP A 310 -17.22 19.94 12.39
CA TRP A 310 -17.73 18.59 12.18
C TRP A 310 -16.87 17.58 12.91
N TYR A 311 -17.50 16.62 13.58
CA TYR A 311 -16.83 15.54 14.28
C TYR A 311 -17.25 14.20 13.67
N ARG A 312 -16.29 13.31 13.46
CA ARG A 312 -16.56 11.89 13.18
C ARG A 312 -16.25 11.10 14.43
N LEU A 313 -17.17 10.23 14.83
CA LEU A 313 -17.05 9.46 16.06
C LEU A 313 -16.25 8.18 15.80
N PHE A 314 -15.32 7.90 16.72
CA PHE A 314 -14.52 6.69 16.75
C PHE A 314 -14.60 6.01 18.12
N PHE A 315 -14.33 4.71 18.13
CA PHE A 315 -14.10 3.92 19.33
C PHE A 315 -12.92 3.00 19.07
N ASP A 316 -11.77 3.29 19.69
CA ASP A 316 -10.51 2.57 19.49
C ASP A 316 -10.12 2.50 18.00
N GLY A 317 -10.22 3.63 17.30
CA GLY A 317 -9.95 3.76 15.86
C GLY A 317 -11.03 3.17 14.94
N LEU A 318 -12.06 2.53 15.47
CA LEU A 318 -13.18 2.02 14.67
C LEU A 318 -14.18 3.14 14.41
N SER A 319 -14.63 3.26 13.16
CA SER A 319 -15.68 4.21 12.80
C SER A 319 -17.01 3.79 13.43
N VAL A 320 -17.61 4.71 14.18
CA VAL A 320 -18.85 4.48 14.92
C VAL A 320 -19.78 5.68 14.76
N GLN A 321 -20.98 5.57 15.32
CA GLN A 321 -22.02 6.59 15.19
C GLN A 321 -22.61 6.94 16.55
N MET A 322 -23.31 8.06 16.62
CA MET A 322 -24.07 8.42 17.81
C MET A 322 -25.25 7.42 17.92
N PRO A 323 -25.62 6.93 19.10
CA PRO A 323 -26.79 6.07 19.21
C PRO A 323 -28.04 6.86 18.79
N ASP A 324 -28.88 6.27 17.94
CA ASP A 324 -30.19 6.80 17.56
C ASP A 324 -31.36 6.06 18.23
N THR A 325 -31.02 5.26 19.22
CA THR A 325 -31.94 4.58 20.13
C THR A 325 -31.61 4.95 21.57
N CYS A 326 -32.57 4.74 22.46
CA CYS A 326 -32.42 5.07 23.87
C CYS A 326 -31.17 4.41 24.47
N VAL A 327 -30.44 5.18 25.27
CA VAL A 327 -29.29 4.76 26.04
C VAL A 327 -29.68 4.81 27.51
N ASP A 328 -29.30 3.78 28.27
CA ASP A 328 -29.62 3.68 29.69
C ASP A 328 -29.04 4.85 30.49
N GLN A 329 -29.68 5.23 31.61
CA GLN A 329 -29.12 6.26 32.50
C GLN A 329 -27.71 5.88 32.93
N GLU A 330 -26.87 6.88 33.20
CA GLU A 330 -25.51 6.66 33.71
C GLU A 330 -24.55 5.95 32.71
N SER A 331 -24.92 5.80 31.44
CA SER A 331 -24.02 5.33 30.38
C SER A 331 -23.25 6.46 29.69
N CYS A 332 -22.30 6.11 28.81
CA CYS A 332 -21.44 7.04 28.08
C CYS A 332 -20.58 7.93 28.99
N GLY A 333 -20.25 7.41 30.18
CA GLY A 333 -19.42 8.11 31.16
C GLY A 333 -20.04 9.40 31.70
N THR A 334 -21.37 9.58 31.65
CA THR A 334 -22.08 10.78 32.14
C THR A 334 -23.35 10.40 32.91
N HIS A 335 -24.02 11.34 33.60
CA HIS A 335 -25.24 10.99 34.35
C HIS A 335 -26.48 10.90 33.44
N ALA A 336 -26.60 11.79 32.46
CA ALA A 336 -27.69 11.79 31.48
C ALA A 336 -27.12 11.71 30.05
N PRO A 337 -27.04 10.51 29.47
CA PRO A 337 -26.50 10.31 28.14
C PRO A 337 -27.37 10.96 27.06
N LEU A 338 -26.70 11.58 26.08
CA LEU A 338 -27.34 12.21 24.92
C LEU A 338 -27.31 11.28 23.71
N TRP A 339 -28.48 11.08 23.10
CA TRP A 339 -28.66 10.23 21.93
C TRP A 339 -29.56 10.91 20.87
N LEU A 340 -29.43 10.48 19.61
CA LEU A 340 -29.99 11.15 18.45
C LEU A 340 -31.47 10.81 18.28
N LYS A 341 -32.35 11.81 18.37
CA LYS A 341 -33.79 11.60 18.24
C LYS A 341 -34.20 11.55 16.76
N GLY A 342 -34.72 10.42 16.32
CA GLY A 342 -35.35 10.25 15.01
C GLY A 342 -34.47 9.59 13.94
N GLY A 343 -33.33 8.99 14.30
CA GLY A 343 -32.47 8.26 13.37
C GLY A 343 -31.46 9.13 12.61
N HIS A 344 -30.54 8.46 11.92
CA HIS A 344 -29.56 9.12 11.06
C HIS A 344 -30.16 9.49 9.69
N PRO A 345 -29.68 10.57 9.04
CA PRO A 345 -30.03 10.89 7.65
C PRO A 345 -29.50 9.84 6.66
N LYS A 346 -30.02 9.84 5.44
CA LYS A 346 -29.38 9.22 4.28
C LYS A 346 -28.45 10.21 3.59
N VAL A 347 -27.55 9.72 2.73
CA VAL A 347 -26.64 10.56 1.92
C VAL A 347 -27.43 11.59 1.09
N GLU A 348 -28.59 11.18 0.57
CA GLU A 348 -29.49 12.05 -0.20
C GLU A 348 -30.14 13.16 0.63
N ASP A 349 -30.21 13.06 1.97
CA ASP A 349 -30.85 14.07 2.82
C ASP A 349 -29.96 15.30 3.06
N GLY A 350 -28.65 15.19 2.82
CA GLY A 350 -27.69 16.25 3.10
C GLY A 350 -27.52 16.48 4.61
N VAL A 351 -27.21 17.72 5.03
CA VAL A 351 -27.20 18.06 6.45
C VAL A 351 -28.62 18.24 6.96
N VAL A 352 -28.97 17.44 7.95
CA VAL A 352 -30.24 17.53 8.68
C VAL A 352 -29.99 18.04 10.09
N THR A 353 -30.93 18.82 10.62
CA THR A 353 -30.94 19.17 12.04
C THR A 353 -31.70 18.07 12.79
N ARG A 354 -31.12 17.56 13.87
CA ARG A 354 -31.70 16.51 14.69
C ARG A 354 -31.80 16.95 16.14
N ASP A 355 -32.94 16.68 16.73
CA ASP A 355 -33.13 16.80 18.17
C ASP A 355 -32.27 15.76 18.89
N VAL A 356 -31.83 16.11 20.08
CA VAL A 356 -31.01 15.25 20.92
C VAL A 356 -31.72 15.04 22.25
N CYS A 357 -32.02 13.80 22.59
CA CYS A 357 -32.70 13.43 23.82
C CYS A 357 -31.69 13.13 24.93
N GLY A 358 -31.97 13.59 26.15
CA GLY A 358 -31.27 13.17 27.35
C GLY A 358 -32.10 12.17 28.18
N HIS A 359 -31.50 11.04 28.55
CA HIS A 359 -32.13 10.06 29.43
C HIS A 359 -32.02 10.50 30.90
N TRP A 360 -33.15 10.64 31.60
CA TRP A 360 -33.17 11.01 33.03
C TRP A 360 -34.44 10.54 33.72
N MET A 361 -34.35 10.19 35.01
CA MET A 361 -35.50 9.73 35.83
C MET A 361 -36.28 8.58 35.17
N ASN A 362 -35.58 7.62 34.55
CA ASN A 362 -36.16 6.50 33.79
C ASN A 362 -37.03 6.91 32.58
N ASP A 363 -36.88 8.14 32.08
CA ASP A 363 -37.45 8.59 30.82
C ASP A 363 -36.32 8.81 29.79
N CYS A 364 -36.36 8.02 28.72
CA CYS A 364 -35.44 8.08 27.58
C CYS A 364 -35.31 9.45 26.93
N CYS A 365 -36.31 10.31 27.04
CA CYS A 365 -36.25 11.67 26.53
C CYS A 365 -36.89 12.65 27.50
N SER A 366 -36.43 12.62 28.76
CA SER A 366 -36.91 13.50 29.83
C SER A 366 -36.75 14.99 29.47
N PHE A 367 -35.71 15.33 28.71
CA PHE A 367 -35.50 16.67 28.17
C PHE A 367 -34.77 16.63 26.81
N LEU A 368 -34.88 17.74 26.08
CA LEU A 368 -34.15 17.96 24.84
C LEU A 368 -32.89 18.80 25.12
N SER A 369 -31.76 18.35 24.58
CA SER A 369 -30.56 19.18 24.46
C SER A 369 -30.69 20.11 23.25
N ASN A 370 -29.67 20.96 23.04
CA ASN A 370 -29.58 21.76 21.83
C ASN A 370 -29.53 20.84 20.60
N PRO A 371 -30.31 21.14 19.54
CA PRO A 371 -30.30 20.33 18.34
C PRO A 371 -28.93 20.42 17.67
N ILE A 372 -28.50 19.33 17.05
CA ILE A 372 -27.23 19.23 16.33
C ILE A 372 -27.48 19.07 14.84
N ARG A 373 -26.46 19.34 14.03
CA ARG A 373 -26.50 19.06 12.59
C ARG A 373 -25.76 17.75 12.31
N VAL A 374 -26.35 16.89 11.49
CA VAL A 374 -25.80 15.56 11.15
C VAL A 374 -25.81 15.39 9.63
N LYS A 375 -24.74 14.83 9.08
CA LYS A 375 -24.64 14.48 7.66
C LYS A 375 -24.23 13.02 7.49
N ALA A 376 -24.87 12.32 6.56
CA ALA A 376 -24.42 11.03 6.08
C ALA A 376 -23.45 11.22 4.92
N CYS A 377 -22.31 10.54 4.98
CA CYS A 377 -21.25 10.65 3.99
C CYS A 377 -21.18 9.43 3.06
N PRO A 378 -20.72 9.59 1.80
CA PRO A 378 -20.70 8.51 0.80
C PRO A 378 -19.91 7.26 1.22
N GLY A 379 -18.95 7.40 2.15
CA GLY A 379 -18.15 6.31 2.70
C GLY A 379 -18.81 5.50 3.81
N GLY A 380 -20.12 5.64 4.04
CA GLY A 380 -20.86 4.87 5.05
C GLY A 380 -20.61 5.29 6.49
N TYR A 381 -20.25 6.56 6.71
CA TYR A 381 -20.08 7.15 8.04
C TYR A 381 -20.87 8.46 8.18
N TYR A 382 -20.95 8.96 9.40
CA TYR A 382 -21.65 10.20 9.73
C TYR A 382 -20.70 11.21 10.35
N ILE A 383 -20.98 12.48 10.09
CA ILE A 383 -20.34 13.61 10.76
C ILE A 383 -21.38 14.43 11.50
N TYR A 384 -20.98 14.96 12.66
CA TYR A 384 -21.83 15.67 13.61
C TYR A 384 -21.24 17.04 13.91
N GLU A 385 -21.99 18.10 13.66
CA GLU A 385 -21.68 19.42 14.18
C GLU A 385 -22.34 19.52 15.56
N LEU A 386 -21.59 19.10 16.57
CA LEU A 386 -22.05 19.01 17.95
C LEU A 386 -22.17 20.41 18.55
N VAL A 387 -23.12 20.58 19.48
CA VAL A 387 -23.41 21.87 20.11
C VAL A 387 -23.28 21.71 21.62
N LYS A 388 -22.68 22.68 22.30
CA LYS A 388 -22.55 22.60 23.76
C LYS A 388 -23.94 22.38 24.42
N PRO A 389 -24.13 21.34 25.25
CA PRO A 389 -25.36 21.14 25.99
C PRO A 389 -25.46 22.10 27.18
N SER A 390 -26.68 22.32 27.68
CA SER A 390 -26.97 23.35 28.69
C SER A 390 -26.47 23.03 30.10
N PHE A 391 -26.13 21.77 30.41
CA PHE A 391 -25.83 21.32 31.78
C PHE A 391 -24.65 20.36 31.85
N CYS A 392 -24.03 20.30 33.03
CA CYS A 392 -22.75 19.62 33.22
C CYS A 392 -22.80 18.09 33.31
N PHE A 393 -24.01 17.55 33.48
CA PHE A 393 -24.27 16.12 33.58
C PHE A 393 -24.67 15.49 32.23
N LEU A 394 -24.41 16.19 31.11
CA LEU A 394 -24.78 15.81 29.74
C LEU A 394 -23.54 15.51 28.90
N ALA A 395 -23.55 14.39 28.17
CA ALA A 395 -22.53 14.07 27.18
C ALA A 395 -23.09 13.30 25.98
N TYR A 396 -22.56 13.58 24.80
CA TYR A 396 -22.82 12.89 23.54
C TYR A 396 -22.25 11.47 23.57
N CYS A 397 -23.12 10.50 23.33
CA CYS A 397 -22.77 9.09 23.32
C CYS A 397 -22.17 8.61 22.00
N THR A 398 -21.42 7.52 22.10
CA THR A 398 -20.87 6.76 20.98
C THR A 398 -21.40 5.32 21.03
N GLU A 399 -22.09 4.87 19.98
CA GLU A 399 -22.74 3.56 19.93
C GLU A 399 -21.72 2.44 19.72
N VAL A 400 -21.64 1.54 20.71
CA VAL A 400 -20.75 0.37 20.67
C VAL A 400 -21.47 -0.93 21.04
N ARG A 401 -22.78 -0.93 21.33
CA ARG A 401 -23.53 -2.15 21.73
C ARG A 401 -23.52 -3.24 20.66
N ASN A 402 -23.30 -2.87 19.40
CA ASN A 402 -23.17 -3.79 18.26
C ASN A 402 -21.72 -4.09 17.87
N ILE A 403 -20.76 -3.46 18.56
CA ILE A 403 -19.34 -3.74 18.44
C ILE A 403 -19.06 -4.75 19.53
N ASN A 404 -18.57 -5.94 19.16
CA ASN A 404 -18.34 -7.00 20.13
C ASN A 404 -17.13 -6.63 21.01
N THR A 405 -17.36 -5.84 22.05
CA THR A 405 -16.36 -5.28 22.96
C THR A 405 -16.14 -6.21 24.15
N SER A 406 -15.10 -7.04 24.11
CA SER A 406 -14.53 -7.71 25.29
C SER A 406 -13.27 -7.01 25.83
N TYR A 407 -13.09 -5.74 25.50
CA TYR A 407 -12.00 -4.89 25.99
C TYR A 407 -12.60 -3.63 26.61
N ALA A 408 -12.62 -3.58 27.93
CA ALA A 408 -12.79 -2.36 28.71
C ALA A 408 -12.30 -2.64 30.14
N ILE A 409 -11.59 -1.65 30.69
CA ILE A 409 -11.36 -1.27 32.11
C ILE A 409 -9.90 -0.73 32.16
N VAL A 410 -9.54 0.50 32.54
CA VAL A 410 -10.25 1.62 33.17
C VAL A 410 -9.30 2.84 33.14
N THR A 411 -9.83 4.04 32.80
CA THR A 411 -9.64 5.41 33.37
C THR A 411 -8.29 5.84 33.99
N SER A 412 -7.88 7.10 34.11
CA SER A 412 -8.29 8.49 33.79
C SER A 412 -7.23 9.38 34.47
N ALA A 413 -6.91 10.59 33.97
CA ALA A 413 -6.66 11.79 34.81
C ALA A 413 -6.33 13.08 34.02
N THR A 414 -7.31 13.99 34.03
CA THR A 414 -7.24 15.44 34.35
C THR A 414 -6.27 16.43 33.68
N LYS A 415 -6.94 17.43 33.07
CA LYS A 415 -6.64 18.75 32.48
C LYS A 415 -6.11 19.78 33.54
N LEU A 416 -5.20 20.73 33.23
CA LEU A 416 -5.37 22.17 32.89
C LEU A 416 -3.99 22.85 33.15
N GLU A 417 -3.43 23.87 32.46
CA GLU A 417 -3.90 24.99 31.62
C GLU A 417 -2.82 25.47 30.59
N PRO A 418 -3.18 26.32 29.60
CA PRO A 418 -2.30 26.76 28.50
C PRO A 418 -1.85 28.24 28.55
N THR A 419 -0.68 28.54 27.96
CA THR A 419 -0.31 29.67 27.04
C THR A 419 1.19 30.01 27.12
N PRO A 420 1.85 30.68 26.14
CA PRO A 420 1.42 31.11 24.80
C PRO A 420 2.31 30.61 23.64
N ILE A 421 1.82 30.90 22.44
CA ILE A 421 2.29 30.57 21.08
C ILE A 421 3.80 30.82 20.86
N ALA A 422 4.51 29.79 20.38
CA ALA A 422 5.76 29.92 19.66
C ALA A 422 5.74 28.99 18.42
N GLN A 423 6.24 29.51 17.32
CA GLN A 423 6.21 28.95 15.96
C GLN A 423 6.58 27.45 15.91
N VAL A 424 5.69 26.62 15.35
CA VAL A 424 5.93 25.18 15.20
C VAL A 424 6.82 24.95 13.97
N ALA A 425 8.08 24.58 14.25
CA ALA A 425 9.00 23.93 13.32
C ALA A 425 8.42 22.60 12.80
N PRO A 426 8.85 22.09 11.63
CA PRO A 426 8.34 20.83 11.07
C PRO A 426 8.42 19.67 12.09
N PRO A 427 7.46 18.72 12.09
CA PRO A 427 7.45 17.63 13.05
C PRO A 427 8.72 16.79 12.89
N ILE A 428 9.53 16.78 13.95
CA ILE A 428 10.84 16.13 13.95
C ILE A 428 10.62 14.61 13.95
N ASP A 429 11.23 13.91 12.99
CA ASP A 429 11.16 12.45 12.91
C ASP A 429 11.79 11.83 14.19
N PRO A 430 11.07 10.97 14.94
CA PRO A 430 11.62 10.33 16.14
C PRO A 430 12.81 9.40 15.88
N CYS A 431 13.00 8.92 14.63
CA CYS A 431 14.22 8.24 14.24
C CYS A 431 15.45 9.17 14.25
N GLN A 432 15.25 10.48 14.09
CA GLN A 432 16.31 11.49 14.13
C GLN A 432 16.40 12.21 15.48
N ASN A 433 15.32 12.20 16.27
CA ASN A 433 15.26 12.85 17.58
C ASN A 433 14.59 11.95 18.62
N HIS A 434 15.43 11.26 19.39
CA HIS A 434 15.03 10.38 20.49
C HIS A 434 16.04 10.47 21.63
N SER A 435 15.59 10.17 22.84
CA SER A 435 16.43 10.01 24.02
C SER A 435 17.04 8.61 24.06
N VAL A 436 18.26 8.52 24.59
CA VAL A 436 18.97 7.25 24.79
C VAL A 436 18.59 6.70 26.17
N LEU A 437 18.15 5.44 26.21
CA LEU A 437 17.91 4.71 27.46
C LEU A 437 18.88 3.53 27.54
N ASP A 438 19.99 3.72 28.25
CA ASP A 438 21.10 2.76 28.40
C ASP A 438 21.21 2.26 29.85
N ASP A 439 20.15 1.64 30.33
CA ASP A 439 20.07 1.12 31.69
C ASP A 439 20.39 -0.38 31.70
N GLU A 440 21.55 -0.77 32.26
CA GLU A 440 21.97 -2.18 32.29
C GLU A 440 20.98 -3.10 33.02
N TRP A 441 20.26 -2.57 34.02
CA TRP A 441 19.34 -3.36 34.84
C TRP A 441 18.13 -3.87 34.05
N ARG A 442 17.78 -3.23 32.92
CA ARG A 442 16.64 -3.59 32.05
C ARG A 442 16.88 -4.83 31.20
N SER A 443 18.10 -5.35 31.18
CA SER A 443 18.48 -6.54 30.42
C SER A 443 17.62 -7.75 30.79
N SER A 444 17.07 -8.46 29.79
CA SER A 444 16.37 -9.74 30.01
C SER A 444 17.25 -10.81 30.67
N ASN A 445 18.58 -10.65 30.61
CA ASN A 445 19.52 -11.50 31.30
C ASN A 445 19.71 -11.13 32.79
N ASN A 446 19.21 -9.98 33.23
CA ASN A 446 19.25 -9.56 34.64
C ASN A 446 18.12 -10.21 35.44
N ARG A 447 18.34 -11.47 35.85
CA ARG A 447 17.39 -12.31 36.59
C ARG A 447 17.64 -12.23 38.09
N ASN A 448 16.58 -12.22 38.89
CA ASN A 448 16.64 -12.31 40.36
C ASN A 448 17.53 -11.24 41.02
N SER A 449 17.52 -10.01 40.48
CA SER A 449 18.21 -8.86 41.11
C SER A 449 17.72 -8.66 42.54
N SER A 450 18.65 -8.44 43.48
CA SER A 450 18.35 -8.07 44.87
C SER A 450 17.77 -6.67 45.00
N GLU A 451 18.08 -5.79 44.04
CA GLU A 451 17.52 -4.46 43.94
C GLU A 451 16.54 -4.42 42.77
N LYS A 452 15.25 -4.43 43.10
CA LYS A 452 14.17 -4.41 42.11
C LYS A 452 13.85 -2.97 41.71
N LYS A 453 13.76 -2.73 40.40
CA LYS A 453 13.45 -1.45 39.78
C LYS A 453 12.06 -1.49 39.15
N CYS A 454 11.46 -0.31 38.98
CA CYS A 454 10.15 -0.13 38.38
C CYS A 454 10.14 1.12 37.50
N ASP A 455 9.31 1.11 36.47
CA ASP A 455 9.21 2.24 35.52
C ASP A 455 8.07 3.22 35.84
N CYS A 456 7.30 2.97 36.90
CA CYS A 456 6.19 3.85 37.29
C CYS A 456 6.67 5.18 37.91
N GLU A 457 7.93 5.25 38.36
CA GLU A 457 8.57 6.46 38.89
C GLU A 457 9.36 7.24 37.83
N VAL A 458 9.53 6.66 36.64
CA VAL A 458 10.20 7.31 35.51
C VAL A 458 9.24 8.30 34.86
N ASN A 459 9.71 9.53 34.63
CA ASN A 459 8.96 10.54 33.89
C ASN A 459 9.18 10.34 32.38
N TRP A 460 8.35 9.52 31.76
CA TRP A 460 8.41 9.22 30.32
C TRP A 460 7.94 10.43 29.50
N SER A 461 8.78 10.91 28.60
CA SER A 461 8.43 11.97 27.64
C SER A 461 9.21 11.82 26.34
N GLY A 462 8.48 11.76 25.22
CA GLY A 462 9.07 11.61 23.89
C GLY A 462 9.51 10.19 23.56
N TRP A 463 10.36 10.08 22.54
CA TRP A 463 10.80 8.81 21.96
C TRP A 463 12.11 8.35 22.56
N TYR A 464 12.24 7.05 22.80
CA TYR A 464 13.40 6.43 23.42
C TYR A 464 13.99 5.35 22.50
N ARG A 465 15.31 5.31 22.45
CA ARG A 465 16.07 4.21 21.85
C ARG A 465 16.79 3.44 22.95
N LEU A 466 16.62 2.12 22.96
CA LEU A 466 17.16 1.24 23.99
C LEU A 466 18.61 0.85 23.70
N PHE A 467 19.43 0.87 24.74
CA PHE A 467 20.79 0.35 24.74
C PHE A 467 21.06 -0.49 26.01
N ILE A 468 22.03 -1.40 25.93
CA ILE A 468 22.65 -2.04 27.10
C ILE A 468 24.17 -1.97 26.92
N LYS A 469 24.86 -1.22 27.79
CA LYS A 469 26.31 -0.98 27.69
C LYS A 469 26.71 -0.36 26.36
N GLY A 470 25.94 0.61 25.89
CA GLY A 470 26.13 1.28 24.59
C GLY A 470 25.85 0.40 23.36
N GLN A 471 25.37 -0.84 23.53
CA GLN A 471 24.97 -1.71 22.42
C GLN A 471 23.49 -1.51 22.09
N SER A 472 23.15 -1.40 20.81
CA SER A 472 21.75 -1.26 20.36
C SER A 472 20.96 -2.52 20.73
N VAL A 473 19.81 -2.34 21.38
CA VAL A 473 18.93 -3.44 21.81
C VAL A 473 17.47 -3.07 21.52
N GLN A 474 16.56 -4.01 21.74
CA GLN A 474 15.12 -3.80 21.50
C GLN A 474 14.29 -4.31 22.68
N MET A 475 13.02 -3.91 22.72
CA MET A 475 12.08 -4.53 23.65
C MET A 475 11.86 -5.98 23.17
N PRO A 476 11.77 -6.99 24.05
CA PRO A 476 11.46 -8.35 23.61
C PRO A 476 10.03 -8.41 23.08
N ASP A 477 9.80 -9.10 21.97
CA ASP A 477 8.47 -9.40 21.42
C ASP A 477 8.02 -10.85 21.67
N THR A 478 8.78 -11.54 22.52
CA THR A 478 8.47 -12.86 23.06
C THR A 478 8.49 -12.81 24.58
N CYS A 479 7.81 -13.77 25.20
CA CYS A 479 7.67 -13.84 26.65
C CYS A 479 9.03 -13.85 27.36
N VAL A 480 9.16 -13.01 28.39
CA VAL A 480 10.34 -12.94 29.25
C VAL A 480 10.03 -13.56 30.60
N ASP A 481 10.87 -14.46 31.11
CA ASP A 481 10.69 -15.14 32.40
C ASP A 481 10.45 -14.16 33.56
N GLN A 482 9.55 -14.50 34.48
CA GLN A 482 9.30 -13.73 35.71
C GLN A 482 10.62 -13.41 36.46
N GLU A 483 10.66 -12.29 37.19
CA GLU A 483 11.84 -11.81 37.93
C GLU A 483 13.07 -11.41 37.08
N SER A 484 12.89 -11.24 35.77
CA SER A 484 13.91 -10.72 34.82
C SER A 484 13.87 -9.19 34.67
N CYS A 485 14.81 -8.62 33.90
CA CYS A 485 14.89 -7.18 33.63
C CYS A 485 14.99 -6.31 34.89
N GLY A 486 15.56 -6.87 35.97
CA GLY A 486 15.70 -6.17 37.24
C GLY A 486 14.37 -5.80 37.91
N THR A 487 13.25 -6.40 37.53
CA THR A 487 11.92 -6.12 38.08
C THR A 487 11.21 -7.41 38.55
N HIS A 488 10.01 -7.31 39.11
CA HIS A 488 9.22 -8.49 39.53
C HIS A 488 8.44 -9.06 38.33
N ALA A 489 7.68 -8.22 37.63
CA ALA A 489 6.95 -8.61 36.42
C ALA A 489 7.52 -7.87 35.17
N PRO A 490 8.31 -8.55 34.34
CA PRO A 490 8.88 -7.95 33.13
C PRO A 490 7.80 -7.64 32.08
N LEU A 491 7.94 -6.49 31.42
CA LEU A 491 7.07 -6.07 30.32
C LEU A 491 7.71 -6.36 28.96
N TRP A 492 6.93 -6.95 28.05
CA TRP A 492 7.34 -7.33 26.68
C TRP A 492 6.24 -7.00 25.66
N LEU A 493 6.64 -6.83 24.39
CA LEU A 493 5.81 -6.32 23.30
C LEU A 493 4.93 -7.43 22.70
N ARG A 494 3.61 -7.27 22.71
CA ARG A 494 2.69 -8.25 22.14
C ARG A 494 2.46 -7.95 20.65
N GLY A 495 2.65 -8.97 19.80
CA GLY A 495 2.38 -8.88 18.36
C GLY A 495 3.58 -8.56 17.47
N GLY A 496 4.80 -8.43 18.01
CA GLY A 496 6.01 -8.17 17.23
C GLY A 496 6.35 -6.69 17.04
N HIS A 497 7.45 -6.42 16.34
CA HIS A 497 7.86 -5.07 15.97
C HIS A 497 7.34 -4.68 14.56
N PRO A 498 7.09 -3.38 14.29
CA PRO A 498 6.71 -2.89 12.95
C PRO A 498 7.83 -3.01 11.92
N ARG A 499 7.47 -2.88 10.65
CA ARG A 499 8.39 -2.60 9.53
C ARG A 499 8.59 -1.11 9.33
N VAL A 500 9.63 -0.72 8.59
CA VAL A 500 9.92 0.70 8.28
C VAL A 500 8.75 1.36 7.53
N GLU A 501 8.06 0.60 6.68
CA GLU A 501 6.88 1.02 5.91
C GLU A 501 5.62 1.27 6.78
N ASP A 502 5.52 0.63 7.95
CA ASP A 502 4.37 0.74 8.84
C ASP A 502 4.32 2.10 9.57
N GLY A 503 5.42 2.86 9.56
CA GLY A 503 5.52 4.13 10.27
C GLY A 503 5.41 3.97 11.79
N VAL A 504 4.66 4.87 12.44
CA VAL A 504 4.42 4.80 13.88
C VAL A 504 3.18 3.93 14.13
N VAL A 505 3.35 2.82 14.83
CA VAL A 505 2.26 1.92 15.21
C VAL A 505 2.10 1.82 16.72
N THR A 506 0.89 1.58 17.18
CA THR A 506 0.62 1.26 18.59
C THR A 506 0.71 -0.25 18.80
N ARG A 507 1.38 -0.68 19.87
CA ARG A 507 1.56 -2.08 20.24
C ARG A 507 1.19 -2.33 21.69
N ASP A 508 0.48 -3.42 21.91
CA ASP A 508 0.14 -3.91 23.25
C ASP A 508 1.40 -4.36 24.00
N VAL A 509 1.38 -4.22 25.33
CA VAL A 509 2.47 -4.66 26.20
C VAL A 509 1.93 -5.63 27.24
N CYS A 510 2.55 -6.81 27.35
CA CYS A 510 2.17 -7.84 28.30
C CYS A 510 3.14 -7.89 29.48
N GLY A 511 2.61 -8.14 30.67
CA GLY A 511 3.40 -8.43 31.87
C GLY A 511 3.37 -9.92 32.25
N HIS A 512 4.53 -10.52 32.48
CA HIS A 512 4.63 -11.91 32.94
C HIS A 512 4.50 -11.97 34.47
N TRP A 513 3.49 -12.68 34.96
CA TRP A 513 3.30 -12.98 36.38
C TRP A 513 2.66 -14.35 36.58
N SER A 514 2.90 -15.00 37.73
CA SER A 514 2.23 -16.26 38.12
C SER A 514 2.34 -17.38 37.05
N ASN A 515 3.49 -17.50 36.38
CA ASN A 515 3.73 -18.41 35.24
C ASN A 515 2.80 -18.20 34.03
N ASN A 516 2.13 -17.04 33.94
CA ASN A 516 1.39 -16.63 32.76
C ASN A 516 2.12 -15.47 32.07
N CYS A 517 2.59 -15.73 30.86
CA CYS A 517 3.33 -14.78 30.02
C CYS A 517 2.61 -13.46 29.77
N CYS A 518 1.28 -13.44 29.78
CA CYS A 518 0.48 -12.22 29.71
C CYS A 518 -0.61 -12.27 30.78
N TYR A 519 -0.18 -12.28 32.05
CA TYR A 519 -1.10 -12.28 33.18
C TYR A 519 -1.93 -11.00 33.23
N PHE A 520 -1.32 -9.87 32.85
CA PHE A 520 -1.96 -8.58 32.75
C PHE A 520 -1.44 -7.80 31.53
N GLN A 521 -2.27 -6.92 30.99
CA GLN A 521 -1.88 -5.98 29.94
C GLN A 521 -1.45 -4.66 30.59
N SER A 522 -0.30 -4.14 30.16
CA SER A 522 0.15 -2.79 30.48
C SER A 522 -0.35 -1.81 29.41
N ASN A 523 -0.26 -0.50 29.69
CA ASN A 523 -0.57 0.54 28.72
C ASN A 523 0.15 0.27 27.38
N PRO A 524 -0.55 0.37 26.24
CA PRO A 524 0.06 0.20 24.94
C PRO A 524 1.07 1.33 24.68
N ILE A 525 2.10 1.03 23.89
CA ILE A 525 3.17 1.97 23.56
C ILE A 525 3.19 2.22 22.06
N ARG A 526 3.70 3.36 21.62
CA ARG A 526 3.95 3.60 20.20
C ARG A 526 5.37 3.18 19.84
N VAL A 527 5.52 2.49 18.71
CA VAL A 527 6.80 1.96 18.22
C VAL A 527 6.97 2.34 16.76
N LYS A 528 8.16 2.75 16.37
CA LYS A 528 8.53 3.00 14.97
C LYS A 528 9.81 2.26 14.62
N ALA A 529 9.81 1.62 13.46
CA ALA A 529 11.01 1.03 12.87
C ALA A 529 11.79 2.09 12.07
N CYS A 530 13.10 2.15 12.28
CA CYS A 530 13.98 3.11 11.62
C CYS A 530 14.88 2.42 10.59
N SER A 531 15.28 3.15 9.55
CA SER A 531 16.11 2.66 8.44
C SER A 531 17.51 2.16 8.83
N GLY A 532 17.92 2.35 10.08
CA GLY A 532 19.19 1.86 10.64
C GLY A 532 19.09 0.53 11.41
N ASN A 533 18.03 -0.27 11.20
CA ASN A 533 17.77 -1.53 11.91
C ASN A 533 17.69 -1.38 13.43
N TYR A 534 16.95 -0.37 13.88
CA TYR A 534 16.60 -0.18 15.28
C TYR A 534 15.18 0.37 15.40
N PHE A 535 14.66 0.30 16.62
CA PHE A 535 13.33 0.77 16.95
C PHE A 535 13.41 1.92 17.94
N VAL A 536 12.47 2.84 17.81
CA VAL A 536 12.22 3.89 18.81
C VAL A 536 10.84 3.66 19.42
N TYR A 537 10.75 3.91 20.72
CA TYR A 537 9.58 3.61 21.53
C TYR A 537 9.13 4.86 22.27
N GLU A 538 7.85 5.19 22.19
CA GLU A 538 7.22 6.16 23.06
C GLU A 538 6.59 5.39 24.21
N PHE A 539 7.37 5.20 25.28
CA PHE A 539 6.94 4.44 26.45
C PHE A 539 5.92 5.22 27.27
N VAL A 540 4.95 4.49 27.82
CA VAL A 540 3.93 5.06 28.70
C VAL A 540 4.24 4.64 30.13
N LYS A 541 4.02 5.54 31.10
CA LYS A 541 4.19 5.22 32.52
C LYS A 541 3.35 3.99 32.90
N PRO A 542 3.97 2.92 33.45
CA PRO A 542 3.21 1.78 33.94
C PRO A 542 2.49 2.08 35.27
N GLU A 543 1.38 1.39 35.55
CA GLU A 543 0.47 1.71 36.65
C GLU A 543 0.99 1.34 38.05
N PHE A 544 1.86 0.33 38.17
CA PHE A 544 2.30 -0.21 39.47
C PHE A 544 3.84 -0.28 39.58
N CYS A 545 4.40 -0.10 40.78
CA CYS A 545 5.86 -0.13 41.01
C CYS A 545 6.45 -1.55 41.15
N SER A 546 6.08 -2.48 40.29
CA SER A 546 6.67 -3.83 40.26
C SER A 546 6.93 -4.32 38.83
N ILE A 547 6.83 -3.42 37.87
CA ILE A 547 6.84 -3.72 36.43
C ILE A 547 7.77 -2.74 35.72
N ALA A 548 8.46 -3.22 34.69
CA ALA A 548 9.40 -2.42 33.90
C ALA A 548 9.54 -2.95 32.48
N TYR A 549 9.79 -2.05 31.53
CA TYR A 549 10.09 -2.35 30.14
C TYR A 549 11.42 -3.06 30.01
N CYS A 550 11.36 -4.29 29.52
CA CYS A 550 12.54 -5.09 29.25
C CYS A 550 13.29 -4.61 28.02
N ALA A 551 14.60 -4.81 28.06
CA ALA A 551 15.46 -4.73 26.90
C ALA A 551 16.15 -6.08 26.71
N VAL A 552 16.05 -6.64 25.51
CA VAL A 552 16.80 -7.82 25.12
C VAL A 552 17.84 -7.38 24.11
N LYS A 553 19.10 -7.75 24.35
CA LYS A 553 20.09 -7.67 23.28
C LYS A 553 19.49 -8.37 22.09
N GLN A 554 19.64 -7.79 20.90
CA GLN A 554 19.36 -8.51 19.68
C GLN A 554 20.27 -9.74 19.74
N THR A 555 19.74 -10.84 20.26
CA THR A 555 20.34 -12.13 20.05
C THR A 555 20.34 -12.16 18.55
N SER A 556 21.53 -12.26 17.98
CA SER A 556 21.72 -12.91 16.71
C SER A 556 21.21 -14.35 16.87
N ILE A 557 19.89 -14.50 17.12
CA ILE A 557 19.07 -15.48 16.47
C ILE A 557 19.41 -15.18 15.03
N ILE A 558 20.13 -16.11 14.43
CA ILE A 558 20.17 -16.26 13.00
C ILE A 558 18.70 -16.34 12.64
N VAL A 559 18.06 -15.19 12.38
CA VAL A 559 16.79 -15.14 11.69
C VAL A 559 17.15 -15.84 10.41
N SER A 560 16.69 -17.08 10.30
CA SER A 560 16.70 -17.90 9.11
C SER A 560 16.37 -16.97 7.94
N ILE A 561 17.41 -16.50 7.26
CA ILE A 561 17.32 -15.67 6.05
C ILE A 561 16.79 -16.54 4.90
N THR A 562 16.78 -17.86 5.11
CA THR A 562 15.94 -18.79 4.39
C THR A 562 14.49 -18.52 4.74
N ASP A 563 13.76 -18.02 3.75
CA ASP A 563 12.30 -18.00 3.78
C ASP A 563 11.83 -19.39 4.26
N PRO A 564 11.01 -19.46 5.32
CA PRO A 564 10.61 -20.74 5.89
C PRO A 564 9.84 -21.61 4.91
N CYS A 565 9.36 -21.07 3.78
CA CYS A 565 8.84 -21.85 2.66
C CYS A 565 9.90 -22.79 2.04
N TYR A 566 11.19 -22.53 2.22
CA TYR A 566 12.28 -23.34 1.67
C TYR A 566 13.15 -23.98 2.74
N SER A 567 12.84 -23.75 4.03
CA SER A 567 13.53 -24.35 5.17
C SER A 567 12.53 -24.59 6.29
N TYR A 568 11.98 -25.80 6.33
CA TYR A 568 11.01 -26.27 7.30
C TYR A 568 11.30 -27.73 7.69
N ASN A 569 10.80 -28.12 8.85
CA ASN A 569 10.74 -29.51 9.30
C ASN A 569 9.49 -30.17 8.72
N GLU A 570 9.61 -31.42 8.27
CA GLU A 570 8.45 -32.20 7.82
C GLU A 570 7.79 -32.87 9.02
N LEU A 571 6.48 -32.64 9.19
CA LEU A 571 5.66 -33.33 10.19
C LEU A 571 4.68 -34.26 9.46
N ASP A 572 5.13 -35.50 9.23
CA ASP A 572 4.33 -36.58 8.67
C ASP A 572 3.99 -37.59 9.77
N ASP A 573 2.86 -37.38 10.45
CA ASP A 573 2.38 -38.27 11.50
C ASP A 573 0.91 -38.60 11.26
N PRO A 574 0.61 -39.78 10.68
CA PRO A 574 -0.76 -40.19 10.36
C PRO A 574 -1.71 -40.20 11.56
N ARG A 575 -1.17 -40.26 12.78
CA ARG A 575 -2.00 -40.24 14.00
C ARG A 575 -2.73 -38.90 14.19
N ARG A 576 -2.23 -37.82 13.57
CA ARG A 576 -2.77 -36.45 13.66
C ARG A 576 -3.94 -36.18 12.71
N ALA A 577 -4.27 -37.15 11.86
CA ALA A 577 -5.29 -37.02 10.84
C ALA A 577 -6.69 -36.80 11.43
N THR A 578 -7.49 -35.93 10.81
CA THR A 578 -8.86 -35.63 11.26
C THR A 578 -9.80 -36.84 11.27
N ASN A 579 -9.49 -37.90 10.52
CA ASN A 579 -10.26 -39.15 10.52
C ASN A 579 -9.72 -40.19 11.51
N ASN A 580 -8.61 -39.92 12.19
CA ASN A 580 -8.05 -40.82 13.19
C ASN A 580 -8.68 -40.53 14.56
N LEU A 581 -9.45 -41.49 15.05
CA LEU A 581 -10.07 -41.41 16.36
C LEU A 581 -9.07 -41.71 17.47
N TYR A 582 -9.35 -41.15 18.63
CA TYR A 582 -8.64 -41.36 19.88
C TYR A 582 -8.44 -42.86 20.19
N SER A 583 -7.27 -43.19 20.74
CA SER A 583 -6.95 -44.53 21.28
C SER A 583 -6.25 -44.40 22.63
N SER A 584 -5.99 -45.52 23.31
CA SER A 584 -5.34 -45.54 24.63
C SER A 584 -3.96 -44.87 24.71
N HIS A 585 -3.33 -44.56 23.57
CA HIS A 585 -2.07 -43.83 23.48
C HIS A 585 -2.28 -42.53 22.69
N ALA A 586 -2.82 -41.51 23.36
CA ALA A 586 -3.09 -40.21 22.76
C ALA A 586 -1.83 -39.38 22.48
N ILE A 587 -1.88 -38.58 21.43
CA ILE A 587 -0.84 -37.61 21.11
C ILE A 587 -0.87 -36.48 22.16
N CYS A 588 0.28 -36.19 22.77
CA CYS A 588 0.52 -34.94 23.46
C CYS A 588 1.51 -34.02 22.74
N ASP A 589 1.05 -32.87 22.29
CA ASP A 589 1.92 -31.82 21.75
C ASP A 589 2.56 -30.91 22.82
N CYS A 590 2.09 -30.99 24.08
CA CYS A 590 2.71 -30.40 25.26
C CYS A 590 4.13 -30.91 25.55
N GLU A 591 4.42 -32.15 25.14
CA GLU A 591 5.69 -32.84 25.40
C GLU A 591 6.65 -32.73 24.22
N VAL A 592 6.17 -32.23 23.09
CA VAL A 592 6.97 -31.97 21.90
C VAL A 592 7.75 -30.67 22.08
N ASN A 593 9.05 -30.73 21.79
CA ASN A 593 9.88 -29.53 21.69
C ASN A 593 9.72 -28.93 20.28
N TRP A 594 8.78 -28.01 20.14
CA TRP A 594 8.56 -27.29 18.89
C TRP A 594 9.67 -26.26 18.67
N ASP A 595 10.42 -26.43 17.59
CA ASP A 595 11.49 -25.51 17.20
C ASP A 595 11.49 -25.33 15.66
N GLY A 596 11.27 -24.10 15.22
CA GLY A 596 11.22 -23.73 13.81
C GLY A 596 9.87 -23.95 13.12
N TRP A 597 9.91 -23.94 11.79
CA TRP A 597 8.74 -24.02 10.91
C TRP A 597 8.46 -25.46 10.50
N TYR A 598 7.19 -25.84 10.45
CA TYR A 598 6.76 -27.19 10.10
C TYR A 598 5.84 -27.17 8.88
N ARG A 599 6.04 -28.10 7.96
CA ARG A 599 5.10 -28.43 6.89
C ARG A 599 4.42 -29.75 7.22
N LEU A 600 3.10 -29.78 7.08
CA LEU A 600 2.28 -30.92 7.48
C LEU A 600 2.12 -31.90 6.32
N PHE A 601 2.26 -33.19 6.61
CA PHE A 601 2.07 -34.28 5.67
C PHE A 601 1.17 -35.38 6.25
N PHE A 602 0.58 -36.16 5.35
CA PHE A 602 -0.11 -37.41 5.65
C PHE A 602 0.32 -38.46 4.63
N ASP A 603 1.09 -39.45 5.07
CA ASP A 603 1.66 -40.51 4.21
C ASP A 603 2.41 -39.91 2.99
N GLY A 604 3.24 -38.90 3.23
CA GLY A 604 4.00 -38.18 2.22
C GLY A 604 3.19 -37.19 1.35
N LEU A 605 1.88 -37.10 1.52
CA LEU A 605 1.04 -36.11 0.83
C LEU A 605 1.02 -34.79 1.59
N SER A 606 1.19 -33.68 0.89
CA SER A 606 1.07 -32.34 1.47
C SER A 606 -0.35 -32.11 1.97
N VAL A 607 -0.49 -31.81 3.26
CA VAL A 607 -1.78 -31.48 3.88
C VAL A 607 -1.65 -30.17 4.67
N GLN A 608 -2.75 -29.71 5.23
CA GLN A 608 -2.81 -28.49 6.02
C GLN A 608 -3.52 -28.74 7.35
N MET A 609 -3.39 -27.79 8.28
CA MET A 609 -4.16 -27.83 9.51
C MET A 609 -5.63 -27.55 9.14
N PRO A 610 -6.62 -28.20 9.75
CA PRO A 610 -8.02 -27.86 9.49
C PRO A 610 -8.31 -26.43 9.96
N ASP A 611 -8.99 -25.64 9.15
CA ASP A 611 -9.51 -24.31 9.51
C ASP A 611 -11.02 -24.29 9.74
N THR A 612 -11.59 -25.49 9.89
CA THR A 612 -12.97 -25.73 10.31
C THR A 612 -12.98 -26.68 11.49
N CYS A 613 -14.11 -26.72 12.21
CA CYS A 613 -14.23 -27.52 13.41
C CYS A 613 -13.92 -29.00 13.17
N VAL A 614 -13.14 -29.57 14.08
CA VAL A 614 -12.80 -30.99 14.12
C VAL A 614 -13.51 -31.63 15.29
N ASP A 615 -14.18 -32.76 15.07
CA ASP A 615 -14.97 -33.47 16.09
C ASP A 615 -14.08 -33.89 17.28
N GLN A 616 -14.66 -33.87 18.49
CA GLN A 616 -13.95 -34.25 19.71
C GLN A 616 -13.40 -35.68 19.57
N GLU A 617 -12.28 -35.98 20.21
CA GLU A 617 -11.62 -37.29 20.12
C GLU A 617 -11.03 -37.63 18.72
N SER A 618 -10.88 -36.65 17.84
CA SER A 618 -10.18 -36.82 16.54
C SER A 618 -8.71 -36.42 16.63
N CYS A 619 -7.94 -36.67 15.56
CA CYS A 619 -6.50 -36.37 15.47
C CYS A 619 -5.66 -37.10 16.52
N GLY A 620 -6.14 -38.26 16.98
CA GLY A 620 -5.45 -39.08 17.98
C GLY A 620 -5.29 -38.42 19.36
N THR A 621 -6.11 -37.42 19.70
CA THR A 621 -6.08 -36.71 20.98
C THR A 621 -7.48 -36.53 21.56
N HIS A 622 -7.63 -36.07 22.80
CA HIS A 622 -8.97 -35.86 23.38
C HIS A 622 -9.59 -34.52 22.91
N ALA A 623 -8.79 -33.46 22.84
CA ALA A 623 -9.21 -32.14 22.38
C ALA A 623 -8.37 -31.70 21.15
N PRO A 624 -8.91 -31.91 19.94
CA PRO A 624 -8.20 -31.54 18.71
C PRO A 624 -8.05 -30.03 18.56
N LEU A 625 -6.88 -29.60 18.08
CA LEU A 625 -6.56 -28.21 17.78
C LEU A 625 -6.71 -27.92 16.29
N TRP A 626 -7.43 -26.84 15.95
CA TRP A 626 -7.69 -26.39 14.58
C TRP A 626 -7.56 -24.86 14.45
N LEU A 627 -7.30 -24.39 13.24
CA LEU A 627 -6.90 -23.01 12.94
C LEU A 627 -8.12 -22.08 12.90
N LYS A 628 -8.18 -21.08 13.78
CA LYS A 628 -9.31 -20.14 13.81
C LYS A 628 -9.11 -19.01 12.78
N GLY A 629 -10.08 -18.87 11.88
CA GLY A 629 -10.14 -17.76 10.92
C GLY A 629 -9.54 -18.03 9.54
N GLY A 630 -9.20 -19.28 9.21
CA GLY A 630 -8.70 -19.64 7.88
C GLY A 630 -7.19 -19.47 7.71
N HIS A 631 -6.69 -19.89 6.54
CA HIS A 631 -5.29 -19.76 6.17
C HIS A 631 -5.00 -18.41 5.50
N PRO A 632 -3.78 -17.85 5.64
CA PRO A 632 -3.37 -16.64 4.91
C PRO A 632 -3.25 -16.85 3.40
N LYS A 633 -3.19 -15.75 2.65
CA LYS A 633 -2.71 -15.73 1.26
C LYS A 633 -1.21 -15.48 1.21
N VAL A 634 -0.58 -15.76 0.05
CA VAL A 634 0.86 -15.56 -0.15
C VAL A 634 1.28 -14.10 0.10
N GLU A 635 0.41 -13.15 -0.28
CA GLU A 635 0.62 -11.71 -0.07
C GLU A 635 0.60 -11.27 1.40
N ASP A 636 -0.08 -12.02 2.28
CA ASP A 636 -0.18 -11.69 3.70
C ASP A 636 1.12 -11.97 4.47
N GLY A 637 2.07 -12.70 3.86
CA GLY A 637 3.34 -13.06 4.49
C GLY A 637 3.17 -13.97 5.71
N VAL A 638 3.97 -13.73 6.75
CA VAL A 638 3.82 -14.45 8.02
C VAL A 638 2.75 -13.77 8.86
N VAL A 639 1.66 -14.48 9.14
CA VAL A 639 0.57 -13.99 10.00
C VAL A 639 0.49 -14.81 11.28
N THR A 640 0.04 -14.18 12.37
CA THR A 640 -0.28 -14.88 13.61
C THR A 640 -1.74 -15.29 13.59
N ARG A 641 -2.03 -16.54 13.97
CA ARG A 641 -3.39 -17.11 14.00
C ARG A 641 -3.70 -17.73 15.34
N ASP A 642 -4.94 -17.53 15.79
CA ASP A 642 -5.49 -18.21 16.95
C ASP A 642 -5.78 -19.68 16.64
N VAL A 643 -5.67 -20.52 17.66
CA VAL A 643 -5.92 -21.96 17.56
C VAL A 643 -7.00 -22.36 18.55
N CYS A 644 -8.09 -22.93 18.05
CA CYS A 644 -9.22 -23.40 18.85
C CYS A 644 -9.04 -24.85 19.26
N GLY A 645 -9.41 -25.18 20.51
CA GLY A 645 -9.56 -26.55 20.98
C GLY A 645 -11.04 -26.94 21.11
N HIS A 646 -11.43 -28.07 20.53
CA HIS A 646 -12.78 -28.60 20.68
C HIS A 646 -12.91 -29.42 21.98
N TRP A 647 -13.85 -29.04 22.84
CA TRP A 647 -14.15 -29.73 24.08
C TRP A 647 -15.61 -29.54 24.50
N MET A 648 -16.20 -30.51 25.21
CA MET A 648 -17.59 -30.43 25.73
C MET A 648 -18.64 -30.07 24.65
N ASN A 649 -18.49 -30.59 23.43
CA ASN A 649 -19.32 -30.26 22.26
C ASN A 649 -19.30 -28.77 21.84
N ASP A 650 -18.32 -27.99 22.31
CA ASP A 650 -18.04 -26.63 21.82
C ASP A 650 -16.73 -26.62 21.02
N CYS A 651 -16.88 -26.45 19.70
CA CYS A 651 -15.81 -26.39 18.71
C CYS A 651 -14.65 -25.44 19.06
N CYS A 652 -14.88 -24.41 19.89
CA CYS A 652 -13.81 -23.53 20.37
C CYS A 652 -13.98 -23.21 21.86
N SER A 653 -14.08 -24.28 22.67
CA SER A 653 -14.23 -24.17 24.13
C SER A 653 -13.08 -23.41 24.80
N PHE A 654 -11.86 -23.46 24.24
CA PHE A 654 -10.71 -22.68 24.69
C PHE A 654 -9.76 -22.35 23.54
N LEU A 655 -8.92 -21.33 23.76
CA LEU A 655 -7.84 -20.94 22.85
C LEU A 655 -6.50 -21.51 23.33
N SER A 656 -5.75 -22.13 22.42
CA SER A 656 -4.35 -22.50 22.64
C SER A 656 -3.43 -21.28 22.41
N ASN A 657 -2.12 -21.46 22.63
CA ASN A 657 -1.12 -20.47 22.25
C ASN A 657 -1.24 -20.14 20.75
N PRO A 658 -1.24 -18.85 20.35
CA PRO A 658 -1.30 -18.48 18.95
C PRO A 658 -0.04 -18.96 18.22
N ILE A 659 -0.20 -19.32 16.96
CA ILE A 659 0.88 -19.82 16.11
C ILE A 659 1.14 -18.85 14.96
N ARG A 660 2.32 -18.93 14.33
CA ARG A 660 2.58 -18.20 13.09
C ARG A 660 2.39 -19.12 11.90
N VAL A 661 1.75 -18.61 10.86
CA VAL A 661 1.43 -19.35 9.64
C VAL A 661 1.83 -18.52 8.44
N LYS A 662 2.40 -19.15 7.41
CA LYS A 662 2.71 -18.50 6.14
C LYS A 662 2.24 -19.37 4.98
N ALA A 663 1.63 -18.72 3.99
CA ALA A 663 1.29 -19.32 2.72
C ALA A 663 2.49 -19.26 1.76
N CYS A 664 2.82 -20.39 1.14
CA CYS A 664 3.97 -20.51 0.26
C CYS A 664 3.56 -20.54 -1.23
N PRO A 665 4.40 -20.01 -2.15
CA PRO A 665 4.10 -19.96 -3.58
C PRO A 665 3.77 -21.32 -4.23
N GLY A 666 4.18 -22.44 -3.62
CA GLY A 666 3.89 -23.80 -4.07
C GLY A 666 2.53 -24.36 -3.65
N GLY A 667 1.62 -23.53 -3.11
CA GLY A 667 0.27 -23.96 -2.73
C GLY A 667 0.21 -24.79 -1.45
N TYR A 668 1.14 -24.57 -0.51
CA TYR A 668 1.15 -25.20 0.80
C TYR A 668 1.41 -24.17 1.89
N TYR A 669 1.21 -24.61 3.14
CA TYR A 669 1.35 -23.78 4.33
C TYR A 669 2.45 -24.33 5.23
N ILE A 670 3.09 -23.41 5.94
CA ILE A 670 4.08 -23.70 6.96
C ILE A 670 3.65 -23.05 8.27
N TYR A 671 3.94 -23.74 9.38
CA TYR A 671 3.45 -23.39 10.70
C TYR A 671 4.60 -23.36 11.69
N GLU A 672 4.79 -22.25 12.38
CA GLU A 672 5.62 -22.18 13.58
C GLU A 672 4.71 -22.54 14.76
N LEU A 673 4.65 -23.84 15.06
CA LEU A 673 3.79 -24.39 16.09
C LEU A 673 4.36 -24.08 17.47
N VAL A 674 3.47 -23.79 18.42
CA VAL A 674 3.85 -23.46 19.79
C VAL A 674 3.35 -24.56 20.73
N LYS A 675 4.17 -24.92 21.72
CA LYS A 675 3.80 -25.91 22.74
C LYS A 675 2.44 -25.56 23.40
N PRO A 676 1.43 -26.46 23.35
CA PRO A 676 0.17 -26.26 24.06
C PRO A 676 0.31 -26.44 25.58
N SER A 677 -0.62 -25.86 26.33
CA SER A 677 -0.58 -25.82 27.80
C SER A 677 -0.88 -27.16 28.50
N PHE A 678 -1.55 -28.11 27.83
CA PHE A 678 -2.06 -29.33 28.47
C PHE A 678 -1.85 -30.59 27.62
N CYS A 679 -1.86 -31.74 28.31
CA CYS A 679 -1.43 -33.01 27.73
C CYS A 679 -2.42 -33.71 26.80
N PHE A 680 -3.67 -33.25 26.81
CA PHE A 680 -4.77 -33.79 26.01
C PHE A 680 -5.03 -33.00 24.72
N LEU A 681 -4.05 -32.18 24.29
CA LEU A 681 -4.12 -31.29 23.12
C LEU A 681 -3.16 -31.74 22.01
N ALA A 682 -3.61 -31.73 20.77
CA ALA A 682 -2.75 -31.94 19.60
C ALA A 682 -3.22 -31.18 18.36
N TYR A 683 -2.27 -30.68 17.56
CA TYR A 683 -2.47 -30.06 16.25
C TYR A 683 -2.91 -31.10 15.21
N CYS A 684 -4.06 -30.84 14.58
CA CYS A 684 -4.67 -31.70 13.58
C CYS A 684 -4.09 -31.54 12.17
N THR A 685 -4.21 -32.58 11.35
CA THR A 685 -3.98 -32.55 9.90
C THR A 685 -5.25 -32.93 9.13
N GLU A 686 -5.67 -32.09 8.18
CA GLU A 686 -6.90 -32.25 7.42
C GLU A 686 -6.75 -33.30 6.31
N VAL A 687 -7.58 -34.34 6.36
CA VAL A 687 -7.55 -35.46 5.40
C VAL A 687 -8.93 -35.89 4.86
N ARG A 688 -10.03 -35.20 5.24
CA ARG A 688 -11.40 -35.62 4.87
C ARG A 688 -11.66 -35.65 3.37
N ASN A 689 -10.81 -35.01 2.57
CA ASN A 689 -10.93 -34.92 1.10
C ASN A 689 -9.91 -35.78 0.33
N ILE A 690 -9.07 -36.56 1.00
CA ILE A 690 -8.07 -37.42 0.34
C ILE A 690 -8.73 -38.77 0.05
N ASN A 691 -9.20 -38.95 -1.19
CA ASN A 691 -9.82 -40.20 -1.62
C ASN A 691 -8.77 -41.31 -1.64
N THR A 692 -8.93 -42.32 -0.78
CA THR A 692 -8.04 -43.48 -0.67
C THR A 692 -8.23 -44.45 -1.84
N SER A 693 -7.56 -44.19 -2.96
CA SER A 693 -7.35 -45.22 -3.99
C SER A 693 -6.08 -44.96 -4.81
N TYR A 694 -5.17 -45.95 -4.80
CA TYR A 694 -3.93 -46.09 -5.58
C TYR A 694 -2.74 -45.24 -5.10
N ALA A 695 -1.50 -45.73 -4.93
CA ALA A 695 -0.88 -47.04 -5.15
C ALA A 695 0.40 -47.12 -4.30
N ILE A 696 0.77 -48.34 -3.92
CA ILE A 696 2.06 -48.70 -3.32
C ILE A 696 3.17 -48.19 -4.24
N VAL A 697 4.00 -47.24 -3.77
CA VAL A 697 5.33 -47.02 -4.32
C VAL A 697 6.33 -47.20 -3.18
N THR A 698 7.17 -48.19 -3.39
CA THR A 698 8.22 -48.70 -2.52
C THR A 698 9.21 -47.63 -2.09
N SER A 699 9.57 -47.74 -0.81
CA SER A 699 10.58 -47.02 -0.05
C SER A 699 11.87 -46.74 -0.84
N ALA A 700 12.23 -45.46 -0.99
CA ALA A 700 13.58 -45.05 -1.37
C ALA A 700 14.40 -44.78 -0.11
N THR A 701 15.54 -45.46 -0.04
CA THR A 701 16.50 -45.50 1.06
C THR A 701 17.11 -44.13 1.40
N LYS A 702 17.11 -43.83 2.70
CA LYS A 702 17.83 -42.76 3.39
C LYS A 702 19.33 -42.80 3.06
N LEU A 703 19.85 -41.75 2.43
CA LEU A 703 21.28 -41.46 2.38
C LEU A 703 21.60 -40.46 3.50
N GLU A 704 22.53 -40.83 4.37
CA GLU A 704 23.08 -39.95 5.40
C GLU A 704 23.94 -38.84 4.77
N PRO A 705 23.95 -37.61 5.32
CA PRO A 705 24.86 -36.58 4.87
C PRO A 705 26.21 -36.68 5.61
N THR A 706 27.28 -36.80 4.84
CA THR A 706 28.65 -36.47 5.22
C THR A 706 28.82 -34.96 5.44
N PRO A 707 29.79 -34.52 6.28
CA PRO A 707 29.90 -33.14 6.74
C PRO A 707 30.71 -32.24 5.79
N ILE A 708 30.60 -30.91 6.02
CA ILE A 708 31.41 -29.78 5.49
C ILE A 708 30.75 -29.14 4.23
N ALA A 709 30.52 -27.82 4.11
CA ALA A 709 31.37 -26.67 4.47
C ALA A 709 30.58 -25.44 4.94
N GLN A 710 31.22 -24.62 5.78
CA GLN A 710 30.80 -23.27 6.15
C GLN A 710 30.48 -22.43 4.90
N VAL A 711 29.28 -21.83 4.85
CA VAL A 711 28.96 -20.78 3.88
C VAL A 711 28.83 -19.45 4.63
N ALA A 712 29.59 -18.48 4.14
CA ALA A 712 29.75 -17.13 4.64
C ALA A 712 28.45 -16.28 4.54
N PRO A 713 28.37 -15.11 5.21
CA PRO A 713 27.14 -14.30 5.35
C PRO A 713 26.54 -13.86 4.01
N LEU A 714 25.21 -13.75 3.95
CA LEU A 714 24.42 -13.39 2.78
C LEU A 714 24.61 -11.91 2.43
N VAL A 715 25.69 -11.60 1.71
CA VAL A 715 25.88 -10.29 1.09
C VAL A 715 25.00 -10.24 -0.16
N ASP A 716 24.20 -9.19 -0.31
CA ASP A 716 23.40 -8.99 -1.53
C ASP A 716 24.32 -9.06 -2.76
N PRO A 717 24.04 -9.93 -3.73
CA PRO A 717 24.91 -10.12 -4.89
C PRO A 717 24.97 -8.90 -5.81
N CYS A 718 24.12 -7.89 -5.62
CA CYS A 718 24.24 -6.58 -6.26
C CYS A 718 25.38 -5.74 -5.66
N TYR A 719 25.84 -6.07 -4.46
CA TYR A 719 26.95 -5.38 -3.79
C TYR A 719 28.16 -6.29 -3.53
N ASN A 720 28.05 -7.60 -3.83
CA ASN A 720 29.14 -8.56 -3.73
C ASN A 720 29.11 -9.57 -4.89
N TYR A 721 29.83 -9.22 -5.95
CA TYR A 721 30.02 -10.03 -7.15
C TYR A 721 31.46 -9.94 -7.66
N SER A 722 31.89 -10.95 -8.39
CA SER A 722 33.14 -10.94 -9.14
C SER A 722 32.94 -10.36 -10.54
N VAL A 723 33.90 -9.59 -11.02
CA VAL A 723 33.87 -9.05 -12.39
C VAL A 723 34.42 -10.10 -13.35
N LEU A 724 33.66 -10.40 -14.40
CA LEU A 724 34.08 -11.27 -15.49
C LEU A 724 34.21 -10.43 -16.77
N ASP A 725 35.44 -10.00 -17.07
CA ASP A 725 35.79 -9.12 -18.20
C ASP A 725 36.68 -9.85 -19.21
N ASP A 726 36.18 -10.99 -19.71
CA ASP A 726 36.88 -11.80 -20.70
C ASP A 726 36.43 -11.40 -22.11
N GLU A 727 37.30 -10.74 -22.89
CA GLU A 727 36.95 -10.28 -24.25
C GLU A 727 36.48 -11.42 -25.17
N TRP A 728 36.96 -12.65 -24.95
CA TRP A 728 36.62 -13.79 -25.79
C TRP A 728 35.15 -14.18 -25.69
N ARG A 729 34.44 -13.80 -24.62
CA ARG A 729 33.02 -14.07 -24.36
C ARG A 729 32.07 -13.21 -25.18
N SER A 730 32.58 -12.19 -25.87
CA SER A 730 31.76 -11.31 -26.69
C SER A 730 31.03 -12.07 -27.80
N THR A 731 29.74 -11.81 -27.97
CA THR A 731 28.94 -12.31 -29.10
C THR A 731 29.50 -11.95 -30.49
N ASN A 732 30.32 -10.88 -30.56
CA ASN A 732 31.03 -10.45 -31.76
C ASN A 732 32.27 -11.29 -32.09
N ASN A 733 32.78 -12.08 -31.13
CA ASN A 733 33.93 -12.97 -31.35
C ASN A 733 33.49 -14.26 -32.04
N ARG A 734 33.36 -14.20 -33.37
CA ARG A 734 32.91 -15.32 -34.22
C ARG A 734 34.10 -16.07 -34.82
N ASN A 735 34.01 -17.39 -34.86
CA ASN A 735 34.99 -18.27 -35.50
C ASN A 735 36.42 -18.10 -34.96
N ALA A 736 36.56 -17.99 -33.63
CA ALA A 736 37.87 -17.95 -32.98
C ALA A 736 38.69 -19.20 -33.34
N SER A 737 39.99 -19.00 -33.63
CA SER A 737 40.95 -20.06 -33.95
C SER A 737 41.22 -20.97 -32.75
N GLU A 738 41.10 -20.43 -31.54
CA GLU A 738 41.17 -21.17 -30.28
C GLU A 738 39.78 -21.21 -29.66
N LYS A 739 39.25 -22.41 -29.43
CA LYS A 739 37.95 -22.61 -28.81
C LYS A 739 38.07 -22.66 -27.29
N LYS A 740 37.20 -21.91 -26.60
CA LYS A 740 37.10 -21.82 -25.14
C LYS A 740 35.81 -22.46 -24.65
N CYS A 741 35.82 -22.91 -23.40
CA CYS A 741 34.68 -23.55 -22.76
C CYS A 741 34.65 -23.26 -21.26
N ASP A 742 33.46 -23.28 -20.67
CA ASP A 742 33.26 -22.97 -19.25
C ASP A 742 33.15 -24.21 -18.36
N CYS A 743 33.33 -25.41 -18.92
CA CYS A 743 33.26 -26.65 -18.15
C CYS A 743 34.51 -26.90 -17.28
N GLU A 744 35.59 -26.16 -17.48
CA GLU A 744 36.81 -26.24 -16.65
C GLU A 744 36.91 -25.06 -15.66
N VAL A 745 35.97 -24.10 -15.76
CA VAL A 745 35.90 -22.95 -14.85
C VAL A 745 35.27 -23.39 -13.53
N ASN A 746 35.94 -23.06 -12.42
CA ASN A 746 35.41 -23.29 -11.08
C ASN A 746 34.47 -22.15 -10.67
N TRP A 747 33.20 -22.26 -11.05
CA TRP A 747 32.18 -21.26 -10.74
C TRP A 747 31.85 -21.25 -9.25
N SER A 748 32.02 -20.10 -8.61
CA SER A 748 31.59 -19.90 -7.22
C SER A 748 31.19 -18.44 -6.97
N GLY A 749 29.97 -18.24 -6.50
CA GLY A 749 29.41 -16.92 -6.23
C GLY A 749 28.83 -16.22 -7.46
N TRP A 750 28.61 -14.91 -7.32
CA TRP A 750 27.92 -14.08 -8.31
C TRP A 750 28.90 -13.34 -9.20
N TYR A 751 28.54 -13.20 -10.48
CA TYR A 751 29.38 -12.57 -11.50
C TYR A 751 28.63 -11.46 -12.22
N ARG A 752 29.34 -10.37 -12.51
CA ARG A 752 28.88 -9.30 -13.40
C ARG A 752 29.73 -9.30 -14.67
N LEU A 753 29.07 -9.29 -15.82
CA LEU A 753 29.72 -9.38 -17.12
C LEU A 753 30.19 -8.01 -17.61
N PHE A 754 31.42 -7.96 -18.10
CA PHE A 754 32.01 -6.82 -18.77
C PHE A 754 32.67 -7.27 -20.08
N ILE A 755 32.77 -6.35 -21.04
CA ILE A 755 33.67 -6.47 -22.19
C ILE A 755 34.43 -5.16 -22.32
N LYS A 756 35.77 -5.21 -22.17
CA LYS A 756 36.64 -4.03 -22.20
C LYS A 756 36.23 -2.98 -21.16
N GLY A 757 35.89 -3.43 -19.95
CA GLY A 757 35.43 -2.56 -18.87
C GLY A 757 34.05 -1.93 -19.07
N GLN A 758 33.32 -2.25 -20.14
CA GLN A 758 31.93 -1.82 -20.33
C GLN A 758 30.96 -2.86 -19.76
N SER A 759 29.96 -2.41 -18.99
CA SER A 759 28.94 -3.29 -18.43
C SER A 759 28.11 -3.89 -19.55
N VAL A 760 28.05 -5.21 -19.62
CA VAL A 760 27.23 -5.95 -20.59
C VAL A 760 26.36 -6.98 -19.86
N GLN A 761 25.56 -7.73 -20.60
CA GLN A 761 24.63 -8.72 -20.06
C GLN A 761 24.67 -9.98 -20.91
N MET A 762 24.33 -11.12 -20.32
CA MET A 762 24.21 -12.37 -21.07
C MET A 762 23.12 -12.17 -22.12
N PRO A 763 23.30 -12.61 -23.38
CA PRO A 763 22.25 -12.46 -24.38
C PRO A 763 21.01 -13.28 -23.98
N ASP A 764 19.82 -12.68 -24.06
CA ASP A 764 18.53 -13.34 -23.85
C ASP A 764 17.81 -13.71 -25.15
N THR A 765 18.57 -13.64 -26.24
CA THR A 765 18.18 -14.09 -27.57
C THR A 765 19.22 -15.05 -28.13
N CYS A 766 18.81 -15.88 -29.09
CA CYS A 766 19.65 -16.90 -29.66
C CYS A 766 20.93 -16.33 -30.27
N VAL A 767 22.09 -16.82 -29.81
CA VAL A 767 23.42 -16.44 -30.31
C VAL A 767 23.82 -17.39 -31.43
N ALA A 768 24.35 -16.86 -32.55
CA ALA A 768 24.78 -17.66 -33.69
C ALA A 768 25.89 -18.68 -33.32
N GLU A 769 25.88 -19.86 -33.96
CA GLU A 769 26.92 -20.87 -33.75
C GLU A 769 28.33 -20.28 -33.95
N ASN A 770 29.31 -20.81 -33.22
CA ASN A 770 30.70 -20.37 -33.25
C ASN A 770 30.99 -18.93 -32.71
N SER A 771 30.04 -18.28 -32.05
CA SER A 771 30.25 -17.03 -31.29
C SER A 771 30.86 -17.27 -29.89
N CYS A 772 31.33 -16.21 -29.23
CA CYS A 772 31.88 -16.23 -27.87
C CYS A 772 33.06 -17.19 -27.71
N ALA A 773 33.88 -17.30 -28.78
CA ALA A 773 34.98 -18.25 -28.90
C ALA A 773 34.64 -19.71 -28.58
N THR A 774 33.38 -20.13 -28.63
CA THR A 774 32.98 -21.52 -28.35
C THR A 774 32.30 -22.16 -29.56
N SER A 775 31.95 -23.44 -29.51
CA SER A 775 31.25 -24.13 -30.60
C SER A 775 29.73 -23.97 -30.47
N ALA A 776 29.21 -24.11 -29.24
CA ALA A 776 27.80 -23.97 -28.92
C ALA A 776 27.61 -22.88 -27.84
N PRO A 777 27.35 -21.62 -28.23
CA PRO A 777 27.21 -20.51 -27.29
C PRO A 777 25.95 -20.64 -26.42
N LEU A 778 26.10 -20.33 -25.13
CA LEU A 778 25.02 -20.32 -24.16
C LEU A 778 24.36 -18.94 -24.05
N TRP A 779 23.04 -18.93 -24.06
CA TRP A 779 22.19 -17.73 -23.94
C TRP A 779 20.99 -17.97 -23.02
N LEU A 780 20.45 -16.89 -22.45
CA LEU A 780 19.45 -16.92 -21.39
C LEU A 780 18.03 -17.08 -21.95
N ARG A 781 17.33 -18.14 -21.61
CA ARG A 781 15.97 -18.38 -22.10
C ARG A 781 14.94 -17.65 -21.22
N GLY A 782 14.12 -16.82 -21.85
CA GLY A 782 12.97 -16.16 -21.20
C GLY A 782 13.21 -14.70 -20.76
N GLY A 783 14.37 -14.11 -21.08
CA GLY A 783 14.66 -12.71 -20.73
C GLY A 783 15.24 -12.53 -19.33
N HIS A 784 15.69 -11.31 -19.04
CA HIS A 784 16.23 -10.93 -17.74
C HIS A 784 15.11 -10.55 -16.75
N PRO A 785 15.30 -10.79 -15.44
CA PRO A 785 14.37 -10.34 -14.39
C PRO A 785 14.26 -8.82 -14.28
N ARG A 786 13.23 -8.34 -13.58
CA ARG A 786 13.12 -6.97 -13.07
C ARG A 786 13.71 -6.89 -11.65
N VAL A 787 14.00 -5.67 -11.17
CA VAL A 787 14.56 -5.45 -9.82
C VAL A 787 13.63 -5.99 -8.73
N GLU A 788 12.32 -5.89 -8.95
CA GLU A 788 11.26 -6.43 -8.08
C GLU A 788 11.20 -7.96 -8.04
N ASP A 789 11.72 -8.66 -9.07
CA ASP A 789 11.68 -10.13 -9.16
C ASP A 789 12.72 -10.80 -8.24
N GLY A 790 13.68 -10.04 -7.71
CA GLY A 790 14.75 -10.57 -6.88
C GLY A 790 15.67 -11.56 -7.62
N VAL A 791 16.15 -12.59 -6.91
CA VAL A 791 16.94 -13.67 -7.52
C VAL A 791 15.98 -14.66 -8.18
N VAL A 792 16.05 -14.77 -9.51
CA VAL A 792 15.26 -15.73 -10.28
C VAL A 792 16.14 -16.81 -10.90
N THR A 793 15.61 -18.02 -11.04
CA THR A 793 16.25 -19.09 -11.80
C THR A 793 15.82 -19.03 -13.26
N ARG A 794 16.76 -19.12 -14.20
CA ARG A 794 16.50 -19.06 -15.65
C ARG A 794 17.17 -20.22 -16.36
N ASP A 795 16.44 -20.80 -17.31
CA ASP A 795 16.96 -21.83 -18.20
C ASP A 795 18.00 -21.26 -19.15
N VAL A 796 19.03 -22.04 -19.47
CA VAL A 796 20.09 -21.66 -20.39
C VAL A 796 20.13 -22.63 -21.57
N CYS A 797 20.11 -22.07 -22.78
CA CYS A 797 20.11 -22.83 -24.03
C CYS A 797 21.44 -22.68 -24.77
N GLY A 798 21.93 -23.78 -25.35
CA GLY A 798 23.07 -23.80 -26.26
C GLY A 798 22.63 -23.98 -27.72
N HIS A 799 23.12 -23.12 -28.61
CA HIS A 799 22.83 -23.20 -30.04
C HIS A 799 23.77 -24.16 -30.76
N TRP A 800 23.21 -25.16 -31.45
CA TRP A 800 23.95 -26.08 -32.32
C TRP A 800 23.06 -26.67 -33.41
N SER A 801 23.64 -27.03 -34.56
CA SER A 801 22.94 -27.67 -35.68
C SER A 801 21.67 -26.90 -36.14
N ASN A 802 21.75 -25.58 -36.22
CA ASN A 802 20.67 -24.64 -36.52
C ASN A 802 19.47 -24.71 -35.55
N ASN A 803 19.65 -25.28 -34.36
CA ASN A 803 18.67 -25.28 -33.29
C ASN A 803 19.18 -24.46 -32.10
N CYS A 804 18.53 -23.32 -31.88
CA CYS A 804 18.85 -22.36 -30.82
C CYS A 804 18.81 -22.91 -29.39
N CYS A 805 18.16 -24.06 -29.15
CA CYS A 805 18.20 -24.76 -27.87
C CYS A 805 18.42 -26.25 -28.10
N TYR A 806 19.47 -26.60 -28.85
CA TYR A 806 19.86 -27.99 -29.05
C TYR A 806 20.40 -28.61 -27.75
N PHE A 807 21.21 -27.85 -27.01
CA PHE A 807 21.69 -28.25 -25.69
C PHE A 807 20.92 -27.50 -24.60
N GLN A 808 20.34 -28.21 -23.63
CA GLN A 808 19.85 -27.61 -22.40
C GLN A 808 20.96 -27.66 -21.37
N SER A 809 21.42 -26.49 -20.91
CA SER A 809 22.38 -26.39 -19.82
C SER A 809 21.66 -26.36 -18.47
N ASN A 810 22.42 -26.49 -17.39
CA ASN A 810 21.90 -26.31 -16.04
C ASN A 810 21.31 -24.89 -15.89
N PRO A 811 20.13 -24.73 -15.28
CA PRO A 811 19.60 -23.42 -14.98
C PRO A 811 20.54 -22.61 -14.10
N ILE A 812 20.59 -21.29 -14.32
CA ILE A 812 21.41 -20.37 -13.55
C ILE A 812 20.53 -19.42 -12.74
N ARG A 813 21.08 -18.84 -11.66
CA ARG A 813 20.40 -17.76 -10.93
C ARG A 813 20.81 -16.40 -11.48
N VAL A 814 19.86 -15.50 -11.65
CA VAL A 814 20.05 -14.14 -12.17
C VAL A 814 19.30 -13.16 -11.29
N LYS A 815 19.92 -12.03 -10.96
CA LYS A 815 19.27 -10.92 -10.23
C LYS A 815 19.46 -9.61 -10.98
N ALA A 816 18.39 -8.84 -11.08
CA ALA A 816 18.44 -7.46 -11.55
C ALA A 816 18.76 -6.51 -10.39
N CYS A 817 19.73 -5.63 -10.59
CA CYS A 817 20.25 -4.76 -9.52
C CYS A 817 19.82 -3.30 -9.69
N PRO A 818 19.64 -2.56 -8.57
CA PRO A 818 19.46 -1.11 -8.61
C PRO A 818 20.67 -0.46 -9.32
N GLY A 819 20.45 0.11 -10.51
CA GLY A 819 21.52 0.61 -11.38
C GLY A 819 21.54 0.05 -12.80
N ASN A 820 20.50 -0.68 -13.23
CA ASN A 820 20.33 -1.22 -14.59
C ASN A 820 21.46 -2.17 -15.03
N TYR A 821 21.84 -3.11 -14.17
CA TYR A 821 22.73 -4.22 -14.51
C TYR A 821 22.27 -5.52 -13.85
N PHE A 822 22.82 -6.63 -14.31
CA PHE A 822 22.47 -7.96 -13.86
C PHE A 822 23.69 -8.67 -13.28
N VAL A 823 23.44 -9.50 -12.28
CA VAL A 823 24.43 -10.42 -11.72
C VAL A 823 23.94 -11.85 -11.91
N TYR A 824 24.87 -12.74 -12.23
CA TYR A 824 24.61 -14.12 -12.61
C TYR A 824 25.41 -15.06 -11.71
N GLU A 825 24.78 -16.11 -11.23
CA GLU A 825 25.47 -17.22 -10.60
C GLU A 825 25.48 -18.38 -11.59
N PHE A 826 26.59 -18.45 -12.32
CA PHE A 826 26.81 -19.45 -13.35
C PHE A 826 27.07 -20.82 -12.74
N VAL A 827 26.61 -21.85 -13.44
CA VAL A 827 26.83 -23.25 -13.07
C VAL A 827 27.72 -23.88 -14.13
N LYS A 828 28.57 -24.82 -13.73
CA LYS A 828 29.42 -25.58 -14.66
C LYS A 828 28.58 -26.24 -15.78
N PRO A 829 28.83 -25.94 -17.07
CA PRO A 829 28.20 -26.64 -18.19
C PRO A 829 28.71 -28.08 -18.32
N GLU A 830 27.88 -28.97 -18.86
CA GLU A 830 28.20 -30.41 -18.94
C GLU A 830 29.33 -30.75 -19.93
N PHE A 831 29.50 -29.97 -21.00
CA PHE A 831 30.44 -30.28 -22.08
C PHE A 831 31.38 -29.11 -22.39
N CYS A 832 32.63 -29.39 -22.78
CA CYS A 832 33.62 -28.37 -23.18
C CYS A 832 33.36 -27.73 -24.56
N SER A 833 32.13 -27.83 -25.07
CA SER A 833 31.70 -27.08 -26.27
C SER A 833 30.76 -25.92 -25.92
N LEU A 834 30.50 -25.69 -24.63
CA LEU A 834 29.55 -24.71 -24.11
C LEU A 834 30.28 -23.60 -23.35
N ALA A 835 29.90 -22.35 -23.60
CA ALA A 835 30.37 -21.19 -22.85
C ALA A 835 29.29 -20.11 -22.74
N TYR A 836 29.24 -19.42 -21.60
CA TYR A 836 28.36 -18.28 -21.33
C TYR A 836 28.82 -17.05 -22.11
N CYS A 837 27.95 -16.56 -22.98
CA CYS A 837 28.17 -15.35 -23.77
C CYS A 837 27.91 -14.06 -23.00
N ALA A 838 28.54 -12.98 -23.46
CA ALA A 838 28.40 -11.63 -22.94
C ALA A 838 28.26 -10.58 -24.06
#